data_AF-A0A8I5NBA3-F1
#
_entry.id   AF-A0A8I5NBA3-F1
#
_cell.length_a   1.000
_cell.length_b   1.000
_cell.length_c   1.000
_cell.angle_alpha   90.00
_cell.angle_beta   90.00
_cell.angle_gamma   90.00
#
_symmetry.space_group_name_H-M   'P 1'
#
loop_
_entity.id
_entity.type
_entity.pdbx_description
1 polymer ?
#
loop_
_entity_poly.entity_id
_entity_poly.type
_entity_poly.pdbx_seq_one_letter_code
_entity_poly.pdbx_strand_id
1 'polypeptide(L)'
;MKPSWLQCRKVTGAGGLGGTLPGSSPARGAGAALRALVAPGPRGGLGGRGCRALSSGSGSEYKTHFTASVTDPERFWGKAAEQISWYKPWTKTLENKHSPSTSWFVEGMLNICYNAIDRHIENGKGDKIAIIYDSPVTNTKATFTYKEVLEQVSKLAGVFVKHGIKKGDTVVIYMPMIPQAMYAMLACARIGAIHSLIFGGFASKELSSRIDHVKPKVVVTASFGIEPGRRVEYVPLVEEALKIGQHKPEKILIYNRPNMEAVPLAPGRDLDWDEEMAKAQSHDCVPVLSEHPLYVLYTSGTTGLPKGVVRPTGGYAVMLNWSMSSIYGLQPGEVWWAASDLGWVVGHSYICYGPLLHGNTTVLYEGKPVGTPDAGAYFRVLAEHGVAALFTAPTAIRAIRQQDPGAALGKQYSLTRFKTLFVAGERCDVETLEWSKNVFRVPVLDHWWQTETGSPITASCVGLGNSKTPPPGQAGKSVPGYNVMILDDNMQKLKARCLGNIVVKLPLPPGAFSGLWKNQEAFKHLYFEKFPGYYDTMDAGYMDEEGYVYVMSRMDDVINVAGHRISAGAIEEVVSQGFVCPQLPGLFLQCLQEQCLWGEEAVLSLSWQLPSTWQVNPFPWYRGRLCCCWQGRSLKRSCPLSTLCIEKRYKCNRGTSFRRNCETCETKHWPCGCFSKCSVCQTATQNQIWQDPPISFICHCQWQALQDNFYNRRPQHFWPCRRNAETNIMSLFYSYFELI
;
A
#
# COMPACT_ATOMS: atom_id res chain seq x y z
N MET A 1 -6.88 57.93 -39.90
CA MET A 1 -5.93 58.96 -39.39
C MET A 1 -4.51 58.50 -39.72
N LYS A 2 -3.55 59.42 -39.96
CA LYS A 2 -2.20 59.07 -40.44
C LYS A 2 -1.25 58.61 -39.30
N PRO A 3 -0.19 57.85 -39.62
CA PRO A 3 0.75 57.23 -38.66
C PRO A 3 2.10 57.97 -38.67
N SER A 4 3.23 57.22 -38.63
CA SER A 4 4.59 57.49 -39.19
C SER A 4 5.69 57.93 -38.20
N TRP A 5 7.02 57.84 -38.44
CA TRP A 5 7.92 57.41 -39.56
C TRP A 5 9.15 56.67 -38.95
N LEU A 6 10.07 55.98 -39.66
CA LEU A 6 10.01 55.07 -40.81
C LEU A 6 11.43 54.49 -41.11
N GLN A 7 11.52 53.25 -41.61
CA GLN A 7 12.50 52.75 -42.61
C GLN A 7 14.04 52.80 -42.33
N CYS A 8 14.93 52.09 -43.05
CA CYS A 8 14.86 51.27 -44.29
C CYS A 8 15.87 50.09 -44.20
N ARG A 9 15.61 48.87 -44.75
CA ARG A 9 16.11 48.31 -46.06
C ARG A 9 17.65 48.30 -46.25
N LYS A 10 18.35 47.44 -47.02
CA LYS A 10 18.17 46.25 -47.91
C LYS A 10 19.62 45.73 -48.23
N VAL A 11 19.98 44.58 -48.81
CA VAL A 11 19.38 43.25 -49.15
C VAL A 11 20.53 42.32 -49.64
N THR A 12 20.32 40.98 -49.70
CA THR A 12 21.22 39.94 -50.32
C THR A 12 22.64 39.81 -49.72
N GLY A 13 23.35 38.67 -49.83
CA GLY A 13 22.98 37.35 -50.34
C GLY A 13 24.15 36.34 -50.26
N ALA A 14 23.81 35.05 -50.39
CA ALA A 14 24.54 33.97 -51.09
C ALA A 14 26.06 33.76 -50.93
N GLY A 15 26.44 32.52 -50.58
CA GLY A 15 27.80 31.97 -50.68
C GLY A 15 28.74 32.36 -49.51
N GLY A 16 29.69 31.53 -49.09
CA GLY A 16 29.99 30.16 -49.49
C GLY A 16 31.38 29.73 -49.01
N LEU A 17 31.48 28.47 -48.54
CA LEU A 17 32.64 27.56 -48.58
C LEU A 17 34.06 28.05 -48.21
N GLY A 18 34.72 27.27 -47.34
CA GLY A 18 36.16 27.30 -47.08
C GLY A 18 36.57 28.21 -45.92
N GLY A 19 37.54 27.85 -45.08
CA GLY A 19 38.36 26.64 -45.06
C GLY A 19 39.74 26.94 -44.48
N THR A 20 40.18 26.12 -43.51
CA THR A 20 41.57 25.97 -43.03
C THR A 20 42.35 27.20 -42.50
N LEU A 21 42.70 27.12 -41.20
CA LEU A 21 44.07 27.10 -40.61
C LEU A 21 45.26 27.64 -41.44
N PRO A 22 46.36 28.17 -40.83
CA PRO A 22 46.85 27.97 -39.45
C PRO A 22 47.14 29.33 -38.75
N GLY A 23 47.82 29.55 -37.62
CA GLY A 23 48.76 28.81 -36.77
C GLY A 23 49.70 29.81 -36.05
N SER A 24 50.37 29.40 -34.98
CA SER A 24 51.45 30.12 -34.25
C SER A 24 51.17 31.48 -33.57
N SER A 25 51.10 31.42 -32.24
CA SER A 25 51.46 32.43 -31.20
C SER A 25 52.86 33.08 -31.44
N PRO A 26 53.28 34.20 -30.77
CA PRO A 26 53.12 34.38 -29.30
C PRO A 26 53.12 35.78 -28.62
N ALA A 27 52.81 35.72 -27.31
CA ALA A 27 53.43 36.44 -26.18
C ALA A 27 53.03 37.90 -25.80
N ARG A 28 52.41 37.96 -24.60
CA ARG A 28 52.67 38.85 -23.43
C ARG A 28 51.91 40.18 -23.24
N GLY A 29 51.03 40.15 -22.22
CA GLY A 29 50.87 41.19 -21.19
C GLY A 29 49.67 42.14 -21.33
N ALA A 30 49.00 42.58 -20.26
CA ALA A 30 48.98 42.11 -18.86
C ALA A 30 47.75 42.69 -18.10
N GLY A 31 47.17 41.90 -17.18
CA GLY A 31 46.25 42.35 -16.13
C GLY A 31 44.78 42.59 -16.52
N ALA A 32 43.79 42.49 -15.61
CA ALA A 32 43.77 41.79 -14.32
C ALA A 32 42.30 41.59 -13.85
N ALA A 33 41.92 40.38 -13.42
CA ALA A 33 40.73 40.12 -12.58
C ALA A 33 40.90 38.76 -11.88
N LEU A 34 40.59 38.69 -10.58
CA LEU A 34 40.94 37.55 -9.73
C LEU A 34 40.03 36.33 -9.91
N ARG A 35 40.64 35.14 -9.84
CA ARG A 35 39.98 33.88 -9.46
C ARG A 35 40.06 33.69 -7.94
N ALA A 36 39.04 33.07 -7.35
CA ALA A 36 39.21 32.30 -6.11
C ALA A 36 39.66 30.87 -6.45
N LEU A 37 40.51 30.27 -5.60
CA LEU A 37 41.18 28.99 -5.87
C LEU A 37 40.46 27.79 -5.27
N VAL A 38 40.55 26.65 -5.97
CA VAL A 38 40.59 25.31 -5.36
C VAL A 38 41.84 24.62 -5.92
N ALA A 39 42.67 24.06 -5.04
CA ALA A 39 43.99 23.52 -5.39
C ALA A 39 43.95 22.00 -5.65
N PRO A 40 44.83 21.45 -6.52
CA PRO A 40 44.93 20.01 -6.76
C PRO A 40 45.88 19.32 -5.76
N GLY A 41 45.43 18.22 -5.16
CA GLY A 41 46.25 17.31 -4.34
C GLY A 41 46.96 16.21 -5.17
N PRO A 42 48.03 15.58 -4.64
CA PRO A 42 49.03 14.92 -5.47
C PRO A 42 48.73 13.45 -5.82
N ARG A 43 49.37 12.98 -6.90
CA ARG A 43 49.45 11.55 -7.28
C ARG A 43 50.34 10.78 -6.30
N GLY A 44 49.81 9.70 -5.73
CA GLY A 44 50.58 8.64 -5.06
C GLY A 44 49.88 7.31 -5.30
N GLY A 45 50.50 6.39 -6.03
CA GLY A 45 49.91 5.09 -6.33
C GLY A 45 50.23 4.05 -5.26
N LEU A 46 49.23 3.26 -4.83
CA LEU A 46 49.42 2.03 -4.07
C LEU A 46 48.19 1.10 -4.21
N GLY A 47 48.44 -0.13 -4.67
CA GLY A 47 47.67 -1.35 -4.39
C GLY A 47 46.14 -1.33 -4.58
N GLY A 48 45.67 -1.92 -5.69
CA GLY A 48 44.26 -2.29 -5.82
C GLY A 48 43.82 -3.25 -4.71
N ARG A 49 42.77 -2.87 -3.95
CA ARG A 49 42.06 -3.76 -3.03
C ARG A 49 40.70 -4.08 -3.64
N GLY A 50 40.56 -5.28 -4.18
CA GLY A 50 39.28 -5.79 -4.65
C GLY A 50 38.27 -5.90 -3.51
N CYS A 51 36.98 -5.82 -3.87
CA CYS A 51 35.87 -6.08 -2.96
C CYS A 51 36.08 -7.45 -2.29
N ARG A 52 36.37 -7.46 -0.99
CA ARG A 52 36.34 -8.71 -0.21
C ARG A 52 34.89 -9.17 -0.12
N ALA A 53 34.60 -10.32 -0.73
CA ALA A 53 33.43 -11.09 -0.35
C ALA A 53 33.55 -11.43 1.14
N LEU A 54 32.67 -10.84 1.97
CA LEU A 54 32.56 -11.18 3.38
C LEU A 54 31.66 -12.39 3.52
N SER A 55 32.28 -13.56 3.65
CA SER A 55 31.58 -14.81 3.98
C SER A 55 31.29 -14.92 5.47
N SER A 56 30.09 -15.40 5.80
CA SER A 56 29.65 -15.97 7.09
C SER A 56 29.79 -15.09 8.36
N GLY A 57 28.72 -14.34 8.64
CA GLY A 57 28.45 -13.67 9.91
C GLY A 57 26.95 -13.34 10.07
N SER A 58 26.08 -14.33 9.84
CA SER A 58 24.64 -14.19 9.49
C SER A 58 23.70 -13.77 10.63
N GLY A 59 24.04 -12.68 11.33
CA GLY A 59 23.19 -12.07 12.36
C GLY A 59 23.69 -10.72 12.89
N SER A 60 24.86 -10.24 12.45
CA SER A 60 25.46 -8.99 12.96
C SER A 60 24.94 -7.74 12.26
N GLU A 61 24.91 -7.71 10.92
CA GLU A 61 24.71 -6.47 10.16
C GLU A 61 23.30 -5.89 10.30
N TYR A 62 22.26 -6.70 10.09
CA TYR A 62 20.87 -6.29 10.34
C TYR A 62 20.69 -5.71 11.75
N LYS A 63 21.22 -6.36 12.79
CA LYS A 63 21.06 -5.88 14.17
C LYS A 63 21.74 -4.53 14.37
N THR A 64 22.95 -4.35 13.86
CA THR A 64 23.67 -3.06 13.89
C THR A 64 22.90 -1.97 13.14
N HIS A 65 22.39 -2.26 11.93
CA HIS A 65 21.61 -1.30 11.15
C HIS A 65 20.29 -0.94 11.82
N PHE A 66 19.55 -1.93 12.33
CA PHE A 66 18.29 -1.70 13.04
C PHE A 66 18.52 -0.87 14.30
N THR A 67 19.47 -1.24 15.16
CA THR A 67 19.80 -0.45 16.35
C THR A 67 20.17 0.98 15.98
N ALA A 68 21.12 1.19 15.05
CA ALA A 68 21.52 2.53 14.63
C ALA A 68 20.35 3.37 14.10
N SER A 69 19.48 2.78 13.27
CA SER A 69 18.31 3.47 12.70
C SER A 69 17.26 3.91 13.72
N VAL A 70 17.26 3.31 14.93
CA VAL A 70 16.30 3.61 16.01
C VAL A 70 16.93 4.47 17.11
N THR A 71 18.23 4.28 17.41
CA THR A 71 18.94 5.05 18.46
C THR A 71 19.56 6.35 17.97
N ASP A 72 19.98 6.40 16.70
CA ASP A 72 20.58 7.58 16.06
C ASP A 72 20.03 7.72 14.60
N PRO A 73 18.72 8.00 14.45
CA PRO A 73 18.06 8.06 13.16
C PRO A 73 18.63 9.17 12.26
N GLU A 74 19.05 10.31 12.83
CA GLU A 74 19.61 11.42 12.05
C GLU A 74 20.92 11.05 11.35
N ARG A 75 21.82 10.35 12.05
CA ARG A 75 23.07 9.90 11.45
C ARG A 75 22.86 8.74 10.47
N PHE A 76 22.00 7.78 10.83
CA PHE A 76 21.74 6.61 9.98
C PHE A 76 21.12 7.02 8.64
N TRP A 77 20.05 7.81 8.66
CA TRP A 77 19.37 8.24 7.45
C TRP A 77 20.10 9.37 6.72
N GLY A 78 20.88 10.21 7.42
CA GLY A 78 21.78 11.16 6.79
C GLY A 78 22.80 10.46 5.89
N LYS A 79 23.45 9.40 6.38
CA LYS A 79 24.36 8.58 5.58
C LYS A 79 23.68 7.85 4.41
N ALA A 80 22.43 7.42 4.58
CA ALA A 80 21.67 6.84 3.47
C ALA A 80 21.37 7.90 2.38
N ALA A 81 21.09 9.14 2.77
CA ALA A 81 20.79 10.25 1.87
C ALA A 81 21.99 10.79 1.09
N GLU A 82 23.22 10.53 1.53
CA GLU A 82 24.44 10.77 0.74
C GLU A 82 24.47 9.97 -0.57
N GLN A 83 23.69 8.88 -0.68
CA GLN A 83 23.53 8.12 -1.93
C GLN A 83 22.50 8.72 -2.89
N ILE A 84 21.87 9.84 -2.54
CA ILE A 84 20.95 10.60 -3.40
C ILE A 84 21.65 11.88 -3.85
N SER A 85 21.39 12.30 -5.09
CA SER A 85 21.92 13.53 -5.65
C SER A 85 20.98 14.71 -5.33
N TRP A 86 21.53 15.73 -4.66
CA TRP A 86 20.81 16.92 -4.20
C TRP A 86 21.34 18.17 -4.90
N TYR A 87 20.44 19.04 -5.37
CA TYR A 87 20.79 20.39 -5.84
C TYR A 87 21.20 21.30 -4.68
N LYS A 88 20.55 21.14 -3.53
CA LYS A 88 20.92 21.75 -2.24
C LYS A 88 20.86 20.64 -1.18
N PRO A 89 21.96 20.31 -0.50
CA PRO A 89 21.92 19.43 0.67
C PRO A 89 21.00 19.97 1.77
N TRP A 90 20.48 19.08 2.60
CA TRP A 90 19.60 19.45 3.71
C TRP A 90 20.37 20.14 4.85
N THR A 91 19.69 20.99 5.61
CA THR A 91 20.25 21.64 6.81
C THR A 91 20.06 20.80 8.07
N LYS A 92 19.04 19.92 8.09
CA LYS A 92 18.76 19.01 9.21
C LYS A 92 18.13 17.70 8.72
N THR A 93 18.59 16.55 9.21
CA THR A 93 18.10 15.25 8.73
C THR A 93 16.66 14.98 9.16
N LEU A 94 16.30 15.34 10.39
CA LEU A 94 15.01 15.02 11.02
C LEU A 94 14.44 16.23 11.76
N GLU A 95 13.14 16.47 11.63
CA GLU A 95 12.46 17.50 12.41
C GLU A 95 11.00 17.17 12.73
N ASN A 96 10.65 17.28 14.02
CA ASN A 96 9.32 16.96 14.55
C ASN A 96 8.56 18.25 14.92
N LYS A 97 8.61 19.30 14.08
CA LYS A 97 7.91 20.57 14.35
C LYS A 97 6.38 20.43 14.40
N HIS A 98 5.83 19.48 13.66
CA HIS A 98 4.38 19.35 13.44
C HIS A 98 3.88 17.91 13.66
N SER A 99 4.17 17.36 14.84
CA SER A 99 3.66 16.06 15.30
C SER A 99 2.16 15.90 14.97
N PRO A 100 1.72 14.75 14.41
CA PRO A 100 2.48 13.51 14.19
C PRO A 100 3.35 13.47 12.92
N SER A 101 3.27 14.50 12.05
CA SER A 101 4.05 14.51 10.80
C SER A 101 5.54 14.76 11.08
N THR A 102 6.39 14.01 10.39
CA THR A 102 7.84 14.01 10.56
C THR A 102 8.52 14.54 9.29
N SER A 103 9.25 15.65 9.43
CA SER A 103 10.01 16.26 8.35
C SER A 103 11.37 15.57 8.20
N TRP A 104 11.69 15.12 6.98
CA TRP A 104 12.98 14.46 6.66
C TRP A 104 13.75 15.25 5.60
N PHE A 105 15.05 15.45 5.82
CA PHE A 105 15.98 16.21 4.97
C PHE A 105 15.49 17.65 4.73
N VAL A 106 15.33 18.39 5.84
CA VAL A 106 14.79 19.75 5.91
C VAL A 106 15.61 20.70 5.03
N GLU A 107 14.92 21.54 4.25
CA GLU A 107 15.47 22.42 3.21
C GLU A 107 16.26 21.73 2.07
N GLY A 108 16.43 20.40 2.10
CA GLY A 108 17.09 19.67 1.03
C GLY A 108 16.29 19.80 -0.26
N MET A 109 16.97 20.08 -1.37
CA MET A 109 16.36 20.19 -2.70
C MET A 109 16.91 19.12 -3.64
N LEU A 110 16.02 18.36 -4.25
CA LEU A 110 16.33 17.28 -5.19
C LEU A 110 15.35 17.28 -6.37
N ASN A 111 15.58 16.41 -7.34
CA ASN A 111 14.54 15.94 -8.23
C ASN A 111 14.62 14.40 -8.31
N ILE A 112 13.49 13.70 -8.11
CA ILE A 112 13.50 12.23 -8.07
C ILE A 112 13.60 11.61 -9.47
N CYS A 113 13.13 12.29 -10.52
CA CYS A 113 13.37 11.86 -11.91
C CYS A 113 14.86 11.93 -12.26
N TYR A 114 15.55 13.01 -11.88
CA TYR A 114 17.02 13.11 -12.04
C TYR A 114 17.74 11.94 -11.36
N ASN A 115 17.31 11.57 -10.16
CA ASN A 115 17.87 10.44 -9.41
C ASN A 115 17.48 9.06 -9.97
N ALA A 116 16.33 8.96 -10.64
CA ALA A 116 15.86 7.72 -11.27
C ALA A 116 16.44 7.51 -12.68
N ILE A 117 16.90 8.56 -13.36
CA ILE A 117 17.31 8.49 -14.77
C ILE A 117 18.64 9.21 -15.03
N ASP A 118 18.62 10.55 -15.00
CA ASP A 118 19.68 11.43 -15.50
C ASP A 118 21.04 11.11 -14.86
N ARG A 119 21.08 10.93 -13.52
CA ARG A 119 22.33 10.60 -12.80
C ARG A 119 22.97 9.29 -13.27
N HIS A 120 22.20 8.32 -13.77
CA HIS A 120 22.77 7.06 -14.25
C HIS A 120 23.42 7.24 -15.63
N ILE A 121 22.85 8.11 -16.47
CA ILE A 121 23.42 8.48 -17.77
C ILE A 121 24.74 9.23 -17.57
N GLU A 122 24.76 10.21 -16.67
CA GLU A 122 25.97 10.96 -16.30
C GLU A 122 27.07 10.05 -15.73
N ASN A 123 26.70 9.02 -14.97
CA ASN A 123 27.60 7.98 -14.47
C ASN A 123 27.92 6.88 -15.49
N GLY A 124 27.74 7.13 -16.80
CA GLY A 124 28.14 6.23 -17.89
C GLY A 124 27.28 4.98 -18.06
N LYS A 125 26.10 4.90 -17.42
CA LYS A 125 25.15 3.77 -17.54
C LYS A 125 24.01 4.04 -18.51
N GLY A 126 24.09 5.09 -19.34
CA GLY A 126 22.99 5.52 -20.21
C GLY A 126 22.48 4.46 -21.18
N ASP A 127 23.37 3.58 -21.66
CA ASP A 127 23.06 2.46 -22.56
C ASP A 127 22.66 1.16 -21.82
N LYS A 128 22.50 1.20 -20.49
CA LYS A 128 21.91 0.09 -19.73
C LYS A 128 20.40 0.12 -19.87
N ILE A 129 19.79 -1.06 -19.95
CA ILE A 129 18.33 -1.22 -19.98
C ILE A 129 17.76 -0.74 -18.64
N ALA A 130 16.88 0.25 -18.69
CA ALA A 130 16.12 0.74 -17.55
C ALA A 130 14.80 -0.03 -17.39
N ILE A 131 14.06 -0.22 -18.49
CA ILE A 131 12.74 -0.86 -18.50
C ILE A 131 12.73 -2.00 -19.52
N ILE A 132 12.25 -3.17 -19.10
CA ILE A 132 11.82 -4.26 -19.97
C ILE A 132 10.30 -4.25 -19.96
N TYR A 133 9.66 -4.10 -21.12
CA TYR A 133 8.23 -4.21 -21.30
C TYR A 133 7.90 -5.58 -21.92
N ASP A 134 7.06 -6.36 -21.25
CA ASP A 134 6.60 -7.67 -21.71
C ASP A 134 5.07 -7.72 -21.60
N SER A 135 4.39 -7.68 -22.75
CA SER A 135 2.94 -7.73 -22.87
C SER A 135 2.54 -8.98 -23.66
N PRO A 136 2.30 -10.12 -22.99
CA PRO A 136 1.71 -11.29 -23.66
C PRO A 136 0.32 -10.99 -24.25
N VAL A 137 -0.44 -10.04 -23.67
CA VAL A 137 -1.78 -9.69 -24.17
C VAL A 137 -1.77 -8.92 -25.50
N THR A 138 -0.64 -8.29 -25.85
CA THR A 138 -0.41 -7.70 -27.19
C THR A 138 0.67 -8.41 -28.00
N ASN A 139 1.17 -9.56 -27.52
CA ASN A 139 2.36 -10.25 -28.03
C ASN A 139 3.55 -9.30 -28.32
N THR A 140 3.74 -8.29 -27.46
CA THR A 140 4.74 -7.23 -27.65
C THR A 140 5.80 -7.30 -26.56
N LYS A 141 7.06 -7.20 -26.96
CA LYS A 141 8.21 -7.08 -26.08
C LYS A 141 9.08 -5.91 -26.53
N ALA A 142 9.53 -5.09 -25.60
CA ALA A 142 10.42 -3.97 -25.87
C ALA A 142 11.38 -3.75 -24.70
N THR A 143 12.56 -3.18 -24.98
CA THR A 143 13.54 -2.82 -23.95
C THR A 143 13.94 -1.37 -24.16
N PHE A 144 13.94 -0.58 -23.10
CA PHE A 144 14.27 0.84 -23.14
C PHE A 144 15.49 1.10 -22.24
N THR A 145 16.54 1.66 -22.81
CA THR A 145 17.73 2.13 -22.09
C THR A 145 17.44 3.38 -21.27
N TYR A 146 18.30 3.69 -20.30
CA TYR A 146 18.18 4.94 -19.53
C TYR A 146 18.12 6.18 -20.42
N LYS A 147 18.89 6.24 -21.52
CA LYS A 147 18.84 7.34 -22.51
C LYS A 147 17.48 7.44 -23.20
N GLU A 148 16.92 6.33 -23.66
CA GLU A 148 15.60 6.32 -24.33
C GLU A 148 14.48 6.69 -23.37
N VAL A 149 14.53 6.21 -22.12
CA VAL A 149 13.57 6.61 -21.07
C VAL A 149 13.72 8.10 -20.75
N LEU A 150 14.95 8.64 -20.68
CA LEU A 150 15.17 10.08 -20.51
C LEU A 150 14.51 10.87 -21.64
N GLU A 151 14.74 10.49 -22.90
CA GLU A 151 14.20 11.23 -24.06
C GLU A 151 12.67 11.30 -24.02
N GLN A 152 12.01 10.17 -23.75
CA GLN A 152 10.54 10.11 -23.65
C GLN A 152 10.03 10.94 -22.46
N VAL A 153 10.66 10.81 -21.29
CA VAL A 153 10.26 11.53 -20.07
C VAL A 153 10.50 13.04 -20.18
N SER A 154 11.63 13.48 -20.77
CA SER A 154 11.95 14.90 -20.92
C SER A 154 11.08 15.58 -21.96
N LYS A 155 10.73 14.89 -23.06
CA LYS A 155 9.77 15.40 -24.06
C LYS A 155 8.36 15.51 -23.47
N LEU A 156 7.88 14.47 -22.77
CA LEU A 156 6.56 14.50 -22.13
C LEU A 156 6.45 15.58 -21.04
N ALA A 157 7.53 15.81 -20.29
CA ALA A 157 7.63 16.95 -19.37
C ALA A 157 7.48 18.30 -20.11
N GLY A 158 8.05 18.44 -21.31
CA GLY A 158 7.85 19.59 -22.18
C GLY A 158 6.40 19.74 -22.69
N VAL A 159 5.73 18.64 -23.03
CA VAL A 159 4.28 18.64 -23.35
C VAL A 159 3.47 19.17 -22.16
N PHE A 160 3.73 18.67 -20.96
CA PHE A 160 3.03 19.12 -19.75
C PHE A 160 3.23 20.62 -19.48
N VAL A 161 4.45 21.13 -19.62
CA VAL A 161 4.74 22.57 -19.43
C VAL A 161 4.13 23.42 -20.56
N LYS A 162 4.12 22.95 -21.80
CA LYS A 162 3.42 23.60 -22.94
C LYS A 162 1.92 23.78 -22.67
N HIS A 163 1.27 22.78 -22.06
CA HIS A 163 -0.14 22.86 -21.62
C HIS A 163 -0.29 23.46 -20.21
N GLY A 164 0.73 24.15 -19.72
CA GLY A 164 0.66 25.03 -18.55
C GLY A 164 0.68 24.33 -17.19
N ILE A 165 1.05 23.05 -17.12
CA ILE A 165 1.29 22.35 -15.84
C ILE A 165 2.53 22.96 -15.18
N LYS A 166 2.39 23.29 -13.89
CA LYS A 166 3.44 23.89 -13.06
C LYS A 166 3.77 22.97 -11.87
N LYS A 167 4.89 23.25 -11.22
CA LYS A 167 5.26 22.62 -9.94
C LYS A 167 4.12 22.79 -8.92
N GLY A 168 3.63 21.68 -8.37
CA GLY A 168 2.52 21.64 -7.42
C GLY A 168 1.13 21.42 -8.04
N ASP A 169 0.97 21.55 -9.37
CA ASP A 169 -0.27 21.16 -10.05
C ASP A 169 -0.42 19.63 -10.02
N THR A 170 -1.67 19.15 -10.01
CA THR A 170 -1.99 17.71 -10.00
C THR A 170 -2.29 17.18 -11.41
N VAL A 171 -1.85 15.95 -11.67
CA VAL A 171 -2.09 15.23 -12.94
C VAL A 171 -2.62 13.84 -12.62
N VAL A 172 -3.79 13.48 -13.16
CA VAL A 172 -4.31 12.11 -13.02
C VAL A 172 -3.75 11.24 -14.13
N ILE A 173 -3.33 10.02 -13.79
CA ILE A 173 -2.89 9.01 -14.76
C ILE A 173 -3.84 7.82 -14.63
N TYR A 174 -4.54 7.48 -15.70
CA TYR A 174 -5.47 6.35 -15.76
C TYR A 174 -5.15 5.54 -17.01
N MET A 175 -4.18 4.63 -16.88
CA MET A 175 -3.57 3.90 -18.00
C MET A 175 -3.35 2.43 -17.60
N PRO A 176 -3.29 1.50 -18.57
CA PRO A 176 -2.86 0.13 -18.34
C PRO A 176 -1.35 0.05 -18.10
N MET A 177 -0.84 -1.18 -17.93
CA MET A 177 0.57 -1.50 -17.63
C MET A 177 1.52 -1.30 -18.82
N ILE A 178 1.54 -0.10 -19.40
CA ILE A 178 2.32 0.27 -20.59
C ILE A 178 3.40 1.34 -20.28
N PRO A 179 4.52 1.39 -21.04
CA PRO A 179 5.65 2.29 -20.73
C PRO A 179 5.25 3.76 -20.59
N GLN A 180 4.26 4.21 -21.37
CA GLN A 180 3.70 5.57 -21.33
C GLN A 180 3.16 5.95 -19.95
N ALA A 181 2.62 5.00 -19.18
CA ALA A 181 2.17 5.25 -17.80
C ALA A 181 3.35 5.57 -16.88
N MET A 182 4.46 4.83 -16.98
CA MET A 182 5.70 5.13 -16.25
C MET A 182 6.30 6.46 -16.71
N TYR A 183 6.28 6.75 -18.02
CA TYR A 183 6.77 8.01 -18.55
C TYR A 183 5.97 9.19 -17.99
N ALA A 184 4.64 9.08 -17.89
CA ALA A 184 3.79 10.10 -17.28
C ALA A 184 4.11 10.34 -15.80
N MET A 185 4.29 9.27 -14.99
CA MET A 185 4.71 9.40 -13.59
C MET A 185 6.04 10.16 -13.45
N LEU A 186 7.04 9.77 -14.26
CA LEU A 186 8.39 10.34 -14.23
C LEU A 186 8.42 11.77 -14.79
N ALA A 187 7.61 12.09 -15.81
CA ALA A 187 7.49 13.42 -16.38
C ALA A 187 6.81 14.41 -15.40
N CYS A 188 5.78 13.98 -14.67
CA CYS A 188 5.23 14.76 -13.56
C CYS A 188 6.30 15.05 -12.50
N ALA A 189 7.02 14.00 -12.06
CA ALA A 189 8.12 14.13 -11.10
C ALA A 189 9.26 15.03 -11.61
N ARG A 190 9.54 15.04 -12.92
CA ARG A 190 10.56 15.89 -13.56
C ARG A 190 10.26 17.38 -13.41
N ILE A 191 8.98 17.77 -13.53
CA ILE A 191 8.56 19.19 -13.43
C ILE A 191 8.04 19.57 -12.04
N GLY A 192 8.01 18.63 -11.09
CA GLY A 192 7.46 18.83 -9.75
C GLY A 192 5.93 18.87 -9.70
N ALA A 193 5.25 18.35 -10.72
CA ALA A 193 3.80 18.11 -10.69
C ALA A 193 3.51 16.86 -9.84
N ILE A 194 2.35 16.86 -9.19
CA ILE A 194 1.92 15.83 -8.24
C ILE A 194 1.04 14.84 -9.01
N HIS A 195 1.58 13.67 -9.38
CA HIS A 195 0.77 12.69 -10.10
C HIS A 195 -0.19 11.94 -9.17
N SER A 196 -1.31 11.49 -9.71
CA SER A 196 -2.29 10.65 -9.03
C SER A 196 -2.70 9.54 -9.98
N LEU A 197 -1.95 8.44 -9.94
CA LEU A 197 -2.22 7.28 -10.78
C LEU A 197 -3.35 6.46 -10.14
N ILE A 198 -4.37 6.16 -10.95
CA ILE A 198 -5.59 5.44 -10.57
C ILE A 198 -5.58 4.09 -11.29
N PHE A 199 -5.81 3.01 -10.54
CA PHE A 199 -5.84 1.65 -11.09
C PHE A 199 -6.84 1.54 -12.26
N GLY A 200 -6.35 1.03 -13.39
CA GLY A 200 -7.09 0.99 -14.65
C GLY A 200 -8.32 0.07 -14.67
N GLY A 201 -8.49 -0.80 -13.67
CA GLY A 201 -9.70 -1.60 -13.48
C GLY A 201 -10.87 -0.86 -12.82
N PHE A 202 -10.65 0.32 -12.22
CA PHE A 202 -11.73 1.07 -11.56
C PHE A 202 -12.74 1.63 -12.55
N ALA A 203 -14.03 1.51 -12.23
CA ALA A 203 -15.14 2.07 -13.01
C ALA A 203 -15.21 3.60 -12.91
N SER A 204 -15.97 4.22 -13.82
CA SER A 204 -16.12 5.69 -13.93
C SER A 204 -16.50 6.40 -12.64
N LYS A 205 -17.32 5.81 -11.78
CA LYS A 205 -17.69 6.39 -10.48
C LYS A 205 -16.47 6.56 -9.55
N GLU A 206 -15.61 5.55 -9.50
CA GLU A 206 -14.40 5.56 -8.67
C GLU A 206 -13.32 6.47 -9.26
N LEU A 207 -13.20 6.53 -10.59
CA LEU A 207 -12.36 7.51 -11.27
C LEU A 207 -12.84 8.95 -10.99
N SER A 208 -14.15 9.18 -11.08
CA SER A 208 -14.80 10.48 -10.87
C SER A 208 -14.54 11.05 -9.48
N SER A 209 -14.76 10.27 -8.41
CA SER A 209 -14.56 10.71 -7.03
C SER A 209 -13.10 11.12 -6.73
N ARG A 210 -12.13 10.46 -7.39
CA ARG A 210 -10.70 10.74 -7.26
C ARG A 210 -10.28 11.97 -8.06
N ILE A 211 -10.84 12.17 -9.26
CA ILE A 211 -10.67 13.40 -10.06
C ILE A 211 -11.21 14.61 -9.29
N ASP A 212 -12.42 14.55 -8.74
CA ASP A 212 -13.05 15.65 -7.99
C ASP A 212 -12.26 16.05 -6.73
N HIS A 213 -11.64 15.08 -6.06
CA HIS A 213 -10.86 15.32 -4.86
C HIS A 213 -9.44 15.85 -5.16
N VAL A 214 -8.74 15.26 -6.15
CA VAL A 214 -7.38 15.69 -6.51
C VAL A 214 -7.35 16.96 -7.37
N LYS A 215 -8.44 17.23 -8.09
CA LYS A 215 -8.65 18.38 -8.99
C LYS A 215 -7.53 18.56 -10.02
N PRO A 216 -7.30 17.55 -10.89
CA PRO A 216 -6.17 17.55 -11.81
C PRO A 216 -6.32 18.61 -12.89
N LYS A 217 -5.21 19.22 -13.28
CA LYS A 217 -5.16 20.10 -14.46
C LYS A 217 -5.26 19.29 -15.76
N VAL A 218 -4.65 18.11 -15.78
CA VAL A 218 -4.64 17.19 -16.94
C VAL A 218 -4.95 15.77 -16.48
N VAL A 219 -5.75 15.06 -17.28
CA VAL A 219 -5.88 13.59 -17.21
C VAL A 219 -5.05 12.98 -18.33
N VAL A 220 -4.22 12.01 -18.01
CA VAL A 220 -3.45 11.21 -18.98
C VAL A 220 -4.06 9.82 -19.03
N THR A 221 -4.46 9.37 -20.21
CA THR A 221 -5.17 8.10 -20.42
C THR A 221 -4.67 7.36 -21.65
N ALA A 222 -5.00 6.08 -21.75
CA ALA A 222 -4.88 5.33 -22.98
C ALA A 222 -6.23 5.26 -23.71
N SER A 223 -6.19 4.88 -24.97
CA SER A 223 -7.38 4.47 -25.75
C SER A 223 -8.07 3.25 -25.13
N PHE A 224 -7.32 2.18 -24.81
CA PHE A 224 -7.84 0.95 -24.20
C PHE A 224 -6.79 0.15 -23.40
N GLY A 225 -7.25 -0.81 -22.61
CA GLY A 225 -6.47 -1.89 -22.02
C GLY A 225 -6.97 -3.26 -22.48
N ILE A 226 -6.19 -4.31 -22.21
CA ILE A 226 -6.55 -5.69 -22.52
C ILE A 226 -6.52 -6.52 -21.24
N GLU A 227 -7.63 -7.19 -20.97
CA GLU A 227 -7.81 -8.15 -19.89
C GLU A 227 -8.19 -9.51 -20.50
N PRO A 228 -7.97 -10.66 -19.82
CA PRO A 228 -8.36 -11.96 -20.34
C PRO A 228 -9.85 -11.98 -20.73
N GLY A 229 -10.13 -12.20 -22.02
CA GLY A 229 -11.48 -12.25 -22.56
C GLY A 229 -12.21 -10.91 -22.76
N ARG A 230 -11.62 -9.74 -22.45
CA ARG A 230 -12.26 -8.43 -22.66
C ARG A 230 -11.31 -7.27 -22.97
N ARG A 231 -11.79 -6.32 -23.77
CA ARG A 231 -11.19 -4.99 -23.91
C ARG A 231 -11.68 -4.09 -22.76
N VAL A 232 -10.82 -3.23 -22.24
CA VAL A 232 -11.19 -2.17 -21.30
C VAL A 232 -11.13 -0.85 -22.06
N GLU A 233 -12.24 -0.13 -22.20
CA GLU A 233 -12.32 1.10 -22.98
C GLU A 233 -12.11 2.33 -22.10
N TYR A 234 -10.87 2.80 -22.04
CA TYR A 234 -10.44 3.81 -21.06
C TYR A 234 -11.01 5.20 -21.35
N VAL A 235 -11.12 5.61 -22.62
CA VAL A 235 -11.68 6.93 -22.95
C VAL A 235 -13.18 7.02 -22.63
N PRO A 236 -14.06 6.07 -22.99
CA PRO A 236 -15.45 6.05 -22.49
C PRO A 236 -15.56 6.09 -20.96
N LEU A 237 -14.69 5.36 -20.25
CA LEU A 237 -14.67 5.38 -18.77
C LEU A 237 -14.29 6.76 -18.21
N VAL A 238 -13.32 7.46 -18.83
CA VAL A 238 -12.95 8.85 -18.52
C VAL A 238 -14.09 9.82 -18.84
N GLU A 239 -14.72 9.74 -20.01
CA GLU A 239 -15.85 10.62 -20.37
C GLU A 239 -17.01 10.48 -19.38
N GLU A 240 -17.38 9.26 -19.01
CA GLU A 240 -18.45 9.04 -18.04
C GLU A 240 -18.05 9.52 -16.63
N ALA A 241 -16.79 9.33 -16.22
CA ALA A 241 -16.28 9.86 -14.96
C ALA A 241 -16.33 11.40 -14.92
N LEU A 242 -16.03 12.04 -16.05
CA LEU A 242 -16.11 13.48 -16.24
C LEU A 242 -17.55 14.00 -16.40
N LYS A 243 -18.53 13.18 -16.79
CA LYS A 243 -19.95 13.56 -16.73
C LYS A 243 -20.46 13.58 -15.28
N ILE A 244 -20.14 12.54 -14.51
CA ILE A 244 -20.54 12.38 -13.11
C ILE A 244 -19.87 13.42 -12.21
N GLY A 245 -18.58 13.69 -12.45
CA GLY A 245 -17.74 14.53 -11.60
C GLY A 245 -18.01 16.03 -11.75
N GLN A 246 -17.73 16.80 -10.71
CA GLN A 246 -17.85 18.26 -10.71
C GLN A 246 -16.63 18.95 -11.34
N HIS A 247 -15.42 18.41 -11.13
CA HIS A 247 -14.18 18.98 -11.63
C HIS A 247 -13.91 18.50 -13.06
N LYS A 248 -13.65 19.44 -13.98
CA LYS A 248 -13.24 19.14 -15.36
C LYS A 248 -11.77 19.51 -15.54
N PRO A 249 -10.89 18.60 -16.01
CA PRO A 249 -9.50 18.94 -16.34
C PRO A 249 -9.47 19.87 -17.56
N GLU A 250 -8.41 20.68 -17.68
CA GLU A 250 -8.21 21.58 -18.82
C GLU A 250 -7.86 20.81 -20.10
N LYS A 251 -7.17 19.67 -19.96
CA LYS A 251 -6.77 18.79 -21.06
C LYS A 251 -6.92 17.31 -20.72
N ILE A 252 -7.12 16.50 -21.75
CA ILE A 252 -6.98 15.04 -21.69
C ILE A 252 -5.90 14.63 -22.71
N LEU A 253 -4.82 14.01 -22.25
CA LEU A 253 -3.77 13.47 -23.12
C LEU A 253 -4.05 11.98 -23.36
N ILE A 254 -4.32 11.60 -24.60
CA ILE A 254 -4.78 10.26 -24.98
C ILE A 254 -3.69 9.55 -25.77
N TYR A 255 -3.21 8.42 -25.24
CA TYR A 255 -2.34 7.51 -25.98
C TYR A 255 -3.16 6.52 -26.80
N ASN A 256 -3.21 6.74 -28.12
CA ASN A 256 -3.74 5.79 -29.09
C ASN A 256 -2.77 4.60 -29.19
N ARG A 257 -3.17 3.43 -28.67
CA ARG A 257 -2.30 2.25 -28.65
C ARG A 257 -2.24 1.64 -30.06
N PRO A 258 -1.07 1.18 -30.52
CA PRO A 258 -0.91 0.63 -31.87
C PRO A 258 -1.85 -0.53 -32.22
N ASN A 259 -2.06 -0.71 -33.52
CA ASN A 259 -2.84 -1.81 -34.13
C ASN A 259 -4.33 -1.85 -33.77
N MET A 260 -4.90 -0.75 -33.28
CA MET A 260 -6.33 -0.62 -32.99
C MET A 260 -6.89 0.74 -33.40
N GLU A 261 -8.21 0.85 -33.41
CA GLU A 261 -8.94 2.05 -33.82
C GLU A 261 -8.58 3.26 -32.94
N ALA A 262 -8.23 4.37 -33.61
CA ALA A 262 -7.97 5.65 -32.95
C ALA A 262 -9.27 6.23 -32.37
N VAL A 263 -9.20 6.77 -31.17
CA VAL A 263 -10.38 7.32 -30.49
C VAL A 263 -10.64 8.77 -30.95
N PRO A 264 -11.89 9.16 -31.23
CA PRO A 264 -12.22 10.56 -31.54
C PRO A 264 -11.79 11.51 -30.42
N LEU A 265 -11.18 12.64 -30.80
CA LEU A 265 -10.67 13.66 -29.88
C LEU A 265 -11.64 14.84 -29.81
N ALA A 266 -12.04 15.26 -28.61
CA ALA A 266 -12.86 16.44 -28.40
C ALA A 266 -12.05 17.73 -28.70
N PRO A 267 -12.46 18.55 -29.69
CA PRO A 267 -11.68 19.72 -30.11
C PRO A 267 -11.40 20.70 -28.96
N GLY A 268 -10.13 21.08 -28.81
CA GLY A 268 -9.68 22.06 -27.80
C GLY A 268 -9.48 21.50 -26.39
N ARG A 269 -10.02 20.32 -26.05
CA ARG A 269 -9.79 19.63 -24.76
C ARG A 269 -8.80 18.48 -24.91
N ASP A 270 -8.98 17.64 -25.91
CA ASP A 270 -8.23 16.39 -26.04
C ASP A 270 -6.98 16.59 -26.90
N LEU A 271 -5.94 15.85 -26.55
CA LEU A 271 -4.61 15.90 -27.14
C LEU A 271 -4.20 14.48 -27.53
N ASP A 272 -3.78 14.29 -28.78
CA ASP A 272 -3.12 13.06 -29.19
C ASP A 272 -1.68 13.02 -28.63
N TRP A 273 -1.32 11.88 -28.02
CA TRP A 273 0.00 11.68 -27.42
C TRP A 273 1.13 11.75 -28.45
N ASP A 274 1.01 11.07 -29.59
CA ASP A 274 2.09 10.95 -30.57
C ASP A 274 2.29 12.28 -31.32
N GLU A 275 1.21 13.00 -31.65
CA GLU A 275 1.29 14.35 -32.19
C GLU A 275 1.97 15.35 -31.24
N GLU A 276 1.66 15.30 -29.95
CA GLU A 276 2.27 16.20 -28.97
C GLU A 276 3.73 15.85 -28.72
N MET A 277 4.06 14.56 -28.62
CA MET A 277 5.43 14.06 -28.45
C MET A 277 6.33 14.34 -29.67
N ALA A 278 5.79 14.27 -30.89
CA ALA A 278 6.52 14.62 -32.11
C ALA A 278 6.88 16.11 -32.19
N LYS A 279 6.07 16.97 -31.55
CA LYS A 279 6.26 18.44 -31.50
C LYS A 279 6.99 18.89 -30.22
N ALA A 280 7.28 17.98 -29.30
CA ALA A 280 7.80 18.29 -27.97
C ALA A 280 9.29 18.64 -27.98
N GLN A 281 9.66 19.61 -27.14
CA GLN A 281 11.03 19.85 -26.73
C GLN A 281 11.29 19.25 -25.35
N SER A 282 12.50 18.76 -25.11
CA SER A 282 12.89 18.26 -23.80
C SER A 282 12.89 19.38 -22.75
N HIS A 283 12.33 19.09 -21.56
CA HIS A 283 12.39 19.99 -20.41
C HIS A 283 13.37 19.47 -19.34
N ASP A 284 14.07 20.36 -18.65
CA ASP A 284 14.99 20.02 -17.57
C ASP A 284 14.28 19.63 -16.27
N CYS A 285 15.01 18.98 -15.35
CA CYS A 285 14.51 18.69 -14.01
C CYS A 285 14.30 19.97 -13.19
N VAL A 286 13.10 20.15 -12.65
CA VAL A 286 12.75 21.24 -11.74
C VAL A 286 13.08 20.82 -10.30
N PRO A 287 13.97 21.53 -9.57
CA PRO A 287 14.25 21.22 -8.17
C PRO A 287 13.04 21.42 -7.25
N VAL A 288 12.78 20.44 -6.39
CA VAL A 288 11.73 20.46 -5.37
C VAL A 288 12.32 20.22 -3.98
N LEU A 289 11.64 20.70 -2.93
CA LEU A 289 12.02 20.40 -1.55
C LEU A 289 11.84 18.90 -1.26
N SER A 290 12.59 18.34 -0.31
CA SER A 290 12.41 16.97 0.18
C SER A 290 10.96 16.65 0.53
N GLU A 291 10.27 17.60 1.15
CA GLU A 291 8.87 17.45 1.60
C GLU A 291 7.84 17.70 0.50
N HIS A 292 8.26 18.15 -0.69
CA HIS A 292 7.35 18.40 -1.81
C HIS A 292 6.59 17.11 -2.15
N PRO A 293 5.25 17.15 -2.28
CA PRO A 293 4.47 15.98 -2.67
C PRO A 293 4.91 15.45 -4.03
N LEU A 294 5.30 14.18 -4.07
CA LEU A 294 5.60 13.48 -5.33
C LEU A 294 4.31 12.98 -5.99
N TYR A 295 3.42 12.40 -5.19
CA TYR A 295 2.17 11.83 -5.65
C TYR A 295 1.08 11.82 -4.58
N VAL A 296 -0.16 11.65 -5.04
CA VAL A 296 -1.34 11.31 -4.22
C VAL A 296 -1.87 9.95 -4.68
N LEU A 297 -1.81 8.94 -3.83
CA LEU A 297 -2.30 7.59 -4.13
C LEU A 297 -3.51 7.26 -3.28
N TYR A 298 -4.61 6.86 -3.91
CA TYR A 298 -5.88 6.64 -3.24
C TYR A 298 -6.02 5.23 -2.66
N THR A 299 -6.42 5.15 -1.39
CA THR A 299 -6.80 3.90 -0.71
C THR A 299 -8.28 3.89 -0.34
N SER A 300 -8.79 2.73 0.05
CA SER A 300 -10.18 2.55 0.47
C SER A 300 -10.51 3.36 1.73
N GLY A 301 -11.53 4.21 1.61
CA GLY A 301 -12.08 5.04 2.68
C GLY A 301 -13.35 4.41 3.25
N THR A 302 -13.35 4.08 4.55
CA THR A 302 -14.53 3.62 5.29
C THR A 302 -15.56 4.73 5.52
N THR A 303 -15.19 6.00 5.29
CA THR A 303 -15.96 7.21 5.63
C THR A 303 -16.44 8.00 4.42
N GLY A 304 -16.56 7.37 3.25
CA GLY A 304 -17.18 7.94 2.04
C GLY A 304 -16.32 8.89 1.20
N LEU A 305 -15.31 9.56 1.77
CA LEU A 305 -14.28 10.29 1.01
C LEU A 305 -13.05 9.40 0.75
N PRO A 306 -12.50 9.37 -0.48
CA PRO A 306 -11.36 8.51 -0.82
C PRO A 306 -10.07 9.04 -0.16
N LYS A 307 -9.34 8.16 0.53
CA LYS A 307 -8.13 8.50 1.29
C LYS A 307 -6.95 8.71 0.35
N GLY A 308 -6.67 9.95 -0.03
CA GLY A 308 -5.51 10.30 -0.87
C GLY A 308 -4.22 10.37 -0.06
N VAL A 309 -3.44 9.29 0.00
CA VAL A 309 -2.15 9.22 0.71
C VAL A 309 -1.11 10.09 0.01
N VAL A 310 -0.51 11.05 0.72
CA VAL A 310 0.49 11.99 0.18
C VAL A 310 1.90 11.49 0.46
N ARG A 311 2.73 11.37 -0.59
CA ARG A 311 4.13 10.94 -0.48
C ARG A 311 5.12 12.13 -0.60
N PRO A 312 6.01 12.38 0.38
CA PRO A 312 7.10 13.34 0.21
C PRO A 312 8.21 12.81 -0.71
N THR A 313 8.85 13.69 -1.49
CA THR A 313 9.82 13.31 -2.54
C THR A 313 11.15 12.76 -1.98
N GLY A 314 11.82 13.51 -1.09
CA GLY A 314 13.20 13.23 -0.67
C GLY A 314 13.33 12.00 0.22
N GLY A 315 12.50 11.93 1.26
CA GLY A 315 12.47 10.77 2.14
C GLY A 315 12.20 9.45 1.40
N TYR A 316 11.30 9.49 0.41
CA TYR A 316 10.95 8.33 -0.40
C TYR A 316 12.09 7.90 -1.33
N ALA A 317 12.78 8.85 -1.97
CA ALA A 317 13.96 8.57 -2.78
C ALA A 317 15.06 7.86 -1.97
N VAL A 318 15.33 8.34 -0.74
CA VAL A 318 16.34 7.76 0.15
C VAL A 318 15.95 6.34 0.58
N MET A 319 14.73 6.15 1.07
CA MET A 319 14.26 4.84 1.55
C MET A 319 14.23 3.79 0.43
N LEU A 320 13.72 4.14 -0.77
CA LEU A 320 13.64 3.18 -1.86
C LEU A 320 15.00 2.84 -2.48
N ASN A 321 15.91 3.81 -2.61
CA ASN A 321 17.29 3.51 -3.02
C ASN A 321 17.97 2.55 -2.01
N TRP A 322 17.75 2.79 -0.71
CA TRP A 322 18.29 1.96 0.37
C TRP A 322 17.65 0.55 0.42
N SER A 323 16.35 0.41 0.13
CA SER A 323 15.64 -0.86 0.25
C SER A 323 15.99 -1.85 -0.87
N MET A 324 16.28 -1.38 -2.10
CA MET A 324 16.71 -2.25 -3.21
C MET A 324 17.95 -3.08 -2.86
N SER A 325 18.98 -2.47 -2.26
CA SER A 325 20.13 -3.21 -1.75
C SER A 325 19.84 -3.91 -0.43
N SER A 326 19.29 -3.21 0.57
CA SER A 326 19.29 -3.68 1.96
C SER A 326 18.21 -4.72 2.25
N ILE A 327 17.03 -4.56 1.64
CA ILE A 327 15.91 -5.51 1.79
C ILE A 327 16.03 -6.62 0.74
N TYR A 328 16.04 -6.25 -0.54
CA TYR A 328 15.94 -7.22 -1.62
C TYR A 328 17.29 -7.86 -2.01
N GLY A 329 18.41 -7.32 -1.53
CA GLY A 329 19.75 -7.88 -1.75
C GLY A 329 20.30 -7.65 -3.16
N LEU A 330 19.68 -6.76 -3.94
CA LEU A 330 20.05 -6.54 -5.33
C LEU A 330 21.28 -5.63 -5.48
N GLN A 331 22.03 -5.85 -6.55
CA GLN A 331 23.08 -4.96 -7.04
C GLN A 331 22.56 -4.09 -8.20
N PRO A 332 23.09 -2.88 -8.41
CA PRO A 332 22.77 -2.07 -9.59
C PRO A 332 23.06 -2.83 -10.88
N GLY A 333 22.15 -2.74 -11.85
CA GLY A 333 22.21 -3.45 -13.13
C GLY A 333 21.66 -4.89 -13.12
N GLU A 334 21.24 -5.42 -11.97
CA GLU A 334 20.46 -6.66 -11.93
C GLU A 334 19.01 -6.41 -12.37
N VAL A 335 18.36 -7.45 -12.93
CA VAL A 335 16.97 -7.37 -13.38
C VAL A 335 16.04 -7.69 -12.22
N TRP A 336 15.13 -6.76 -11.94
CA TRP A 336 14.11 -6.85 -10.90
C TRP A 336 12.72 -6.88 -11.53
N TRP A 337 11.82 -7.67 -10.95
CA TRP A 337 10.43 -7.71 -11.37
C TRP A 337 9.50 -7.66 -10.16
N ALA A 338 8.70 -6.60 -10.05
CA ALA A 338 7.50 -6.61 -9.21
C ALA A 338 6.29 -6.88 -10.10
N ALA A 339 5.71 -8.08 -10.01
CA ALA A 339 4.52 -8.50 -10.73
C ALA A 339 3.26 -7.97 -10.02
N SER A 340 3.04 -6.66 -10.18
CA SER A 340 1.94 -5.86 -9.63
C SER A 340 1.46 -4.87 -10.69
N ASP A 341 0.37 -4.15 -10.43
CA ASP A 341 -0.06 -2.98 -11.21
C ASP A 341 0.58 -1.66 -10.69
N LEU A 342 0.77 -0.68 -11.58
CA LEU A 342 1.17 0.69 -11.26
C LEU A 342 0.13 1.43 -10.38
N GLY A 343 -1.14 1.06 -10.49
CA GLY A 343 -2.26 1.55 -9.68
C GLY A 343 -2.13 1.30 -8.17
N TRP A 344 -1.19 0.45 -7.75
CA TRP A 344 -0.92 0.14 -6.35
C TRP A 344 0.43 0.70 -5.87
N VAL A 345 0.60 0.81 -4.55
CA VAL A 345 1.86 1.32 -3.96
C VAL A 345 3.07 0.43 -4.29
N VAL A 346 2.83 -0.86 -4.55
CA VAL A 346 3.85 -1.81 -5.03
C VAL A 346 4.37 -1.39 -6.40
N GLY A 347 3.50 -1.02 -7.34
CA GLY A 347 3.92 -0.52 -8.65
C GLY A 347 4.65 0.81 -8.58
N HIS A 348 4.16 1.76 -7.76
CA HIS A 348 4.88 3.01 -7.50
C HIS A 348 6.29 2.76 -6.99
N SER A 349 6.41 1.97 -5.92
CA SER A 349 7.65 1.84 -5.15
C SER A 349 8.65 0.88 -5.82
N TYR A 350 8.15 -0.20 -6.43
CA TYR A 350 8.97 -1.33 -6.87
C TYR A 350 8.78 -1.73 -8.34
N ILE A 351 7.93 -1.06 -9.13
CA ILE A 351 8.04 -1.12 -10.60
C ILE A 351 8.72 0.16 -11.10
N CYS A 352 8.30 1.32 -10.61
CA CYS A 352 8.83 2.61 -11.04
C CYS A 352 10.03 3.09 -10.21
N TYR A 353 9.80 3.64 -9.01
CA TYR A 353 10.81 4.48 -8.35
C TYR A 353 12.04 3.71 -7.83
N GLY A 354 11.86 2.69 -7.00
CA GLY A 354 12.95 1.96 -6.34
C GLY A 354 14.00 1.37 -7.29
N PRO A 355 13.64 0.50 -8.26
CA PRO A 355 14.62 -0.07 -9.18
C PRO A 355 15.31 0.99 -10.02
N LEU A 356 14.59 1.99 -10.54
CA LEU A 356 15.19 3.05 -11.35
C LEU A 356 16.14 3.92 -10.51
N LEU A 357 15.78 4.29 -9.27
CA LEU A 357 16.67 4.98 -8.34
C LEU A 357 17.97 4.20 -8.12
N HIS A 358 17.88 2.91 -7.77
CA HIS A 358 19.05 2.09 -7.46
C HIS A 358 19.89 1.72 -8.70
N GLY A 359 19.39 1.97 -9.92
CA GLY A 359 20.09 1.67 -11.16
C GLY A 359 19.88 0.23 -11.64
N ASN A 360 18.76 -0.40 -11.27
CA ASN A 360 18.33 -1.72 -11.72
C ASN A 360 17.48 -1.63 -13.00
N THR A 361 17.50 -2.71 -13.78
CA THR A 361 16.51 -2.92 -14.84
C THR A 361 15.19 -3.38 -14.20
N THR A 362 14.09 -2.71 -14.51
CA THR A 362 12.75 -3.06 -14.01
C THR A 362 11.92 -3.73 -15.11
N VAL A 363 11.15 -4.77 -14.77
CA VAL A 363 10.20 -5.43 -15.67
C VAL A 363 8.80 -4.85 -15.48
N LEU A 364 8.26 -4.23 -16.52
CA LEU A 364 6.88 -3.80 -16.67
C LEU A 364 6.09 -4.87 -17.43
N TYR A 365 5.22 -5.59 -16.74
CA TYR A 365 4.48 -6.73 -17.29
C TYR A 365 3.00 -6.38 -17.51
N GLU A 366 2.53 -6.46 -18.76
CA GLU A 366 1.10 -6.33 -19.10
C GLU A 366 0.51 -7.71 -19.35
N GLY A 367 0.15 -8.40 -18.27
CA GLY A 367 -0.44 -9.74 -18.33
C GLY A 367 -0.89 -10.21 -16.96
N LYS A 368 -1.24 -11.49 -16.88
CA LYS A 368 -1.68 -12.16 -15.66
C LYS A 368 -0.73 -13.32 -15.30
N PRO A 369 -0.79 -13.85 -14.07
CA PRO A 369 -0.06 -15.06 -13.69
C PRO A 369 -0.49 -16.32 -14.46
N VAL A 370 -1.73 -16.33 -14.96
CA VAL A 370 -2.35 -17.42 -15.71
C VAL A 370 -3.19 -16.85 -16.85
N GLY A 371 -3.42 -17.62 -17.92
CA GLY A 371 -4.28 -17.21 -19.04
C GLY A 371 -3.68 -16.18 -20.00
N THR A 372 -2.41 -15.80 -19.83
CA THR A 372 -1.69 -14.91 -20.77
C THR A 372 -0.27 -15.44 -21.10
N PRO A 373 -0.14 -16.58 -21.81
CA PRO A 373 -1.20 -17.48 -22.27
C PRO A 373 -1.60 -18.55 -21.23
N ASP A 374 -0.70 -18.93 -20.32
CA ASP A 374 -0.86 -20.07 -19.40
C ASP A 374 -0.13 -19.84 -18.06
N ALA A 375 -0.15 -20.83 -17.17
CA ALA A 375 0.51 -20.77 -15.86
C ALA A 375 2.06 -20.83 -15.91
N GLY A 376 2.64 -21.07 -17.08
CA GLY A 376 4.08 -20.93 -17.33
C GLY A 376 4.53 -19.48 -17.50
N ALA A 377 3.61 -18.52 -17.62
CA ALA A 377 3.93 -17.12 -17.95
C ALA A 377 4.98 -16.47 -17.03
N TYR A 378 4.89 -16.68 -15.71
CA TYR A 378 5.87 -16.14 -14.77
C TYR A 378 7.26 -16.79 -14.94
N PHE A 379 7.31 -18.10 -15.14
CA PHE A 379 8.56 -18.84 -15.37
C PHE A 379 9.24 -18.40 -16.67
N ARG A 380 8.46 -18.12 -17.73
CA ARG A 380 8.95 -17.52 -18.98
C ARG A 380 9.61 -16.18 -18.72
N VAL A 381 8.91 -15.23 -18.08
CA VAL A 381 9.44 -13.88 -17.82
C VAL A 381 10.70 -13.94 -16.95
N LEU A 382 10.73 -14.81 -15.93
CA LEU A 382 11.92 -15.04 -15.09
C LEU A 382 13.14 -15.50 -15.90
N ALA A 383 12.96 -16.51 -16.75
CA ALA A 383 14.05 -17.11 -17.53
C ALA A 383 14.50 -16.23 -18.70
N GLU A 384 13.55 -15.71 -19.48
CA GLU A 384 13.80 -14.94 -20.71
C GLU A 384 14.55 -13.63 -20.41
N HIS A 385 14.13 -12.91 -19.38
CA HIS A 385 14.73 -11.63 -18.99
C HIS A 385 15.84 -11.79 -17.93
N GLY A 386 16.09 -13.01 -17.47
CA GLY A 386 17.14 -13.31 -16.50
C GLY A 386 16.94 -12.61 -15.14
N VAL A 387 15.69 -12.58 -14.67
CA VAL A 387 15.27 -11.88 -13.44
C VAL A 387 16.02 -12.42 -12.22
N ALA A 388 16.64 -11.52 -11.45
CA ALA A 388 17.38 -11.87 -10.25
C ALA A 388 16.48 -12.06 -9.03
N ALA A 389 15.45 -11.23 -8.87
CA ALA A 389 14.42 -11.40 -7.85
C ALA A 389 13.05 -10.93 -8.34
N LEU A 390 12.02 -11.63 -7.87
CA LEU A 390 10.61 -11.42 -8.19
C LEU A 390 9.87 -11.06 -6.91
N PHE A 391 8.98 -10.08 -7.00
CA PHE A 391 8.00 -9.76 -5.98
C PHE A 391 6.60 -9.89 -6.57
N THR A 392 5.74 -10.73 -6.00
CA THR A 392 4.33 -10.87 -6.39
C THR A 392 3.42 -11.06 -5.17
N ALA A 393 2.11 -11.23 -5.37
CA ALA A 393 1.15 -11.55 -4.31
C ALA A 393 0.97 -13.08 -4.15
N PRO A 394 0.74 -13.61 -2.94
CA PRO A 394 0.35 -15.01 -2.71
C PRO A 394 -0.80 -15.49 -3.62
N THR A 395 -1.81 -14.67 -3.90
CA THR A 395 -2.91 -14.98 -4.84
C THR A 395 -2.41 -15.33 -6.25
N ALA A 396 -1.38 -14.64 -6.76
CA ALA A 396 -0.82 -14.95 -8.07
C ALA A 396 -0.16 -16.34 -8.10
N ILE A 397 0.55 -16.68 -7.02
CA ILE A 397 1.14 -18.01 -6.82
C ILE A 397 0.05 -19.08 -6.69
N ARG A 398 -1.02 -18.83 -5.91
CA ARG A 398 -2.16 -19.76 -5.78
C ARG A 398 -2.86 -20.01 -7.11
N ALA A 399 -3.04 -18.99 -7.95
CA ALA A 399 -3.61 -19.15 -9.29
C ALA A 399 -2.74 -20.03 -10.20
N ILE A 400 -1.40 -19.83 -10.18
CA ILE A 400 -0.45 -20.69 -10.90
C ILE A 400 -0.54 -22.13 -10.38
N ARG A 401 -0.46 -22.33 -9.06
CA ARG A 401 -0.56 -23.63 -8.40
C ARG A 401 -1.87 -24.35 -8.71
N GLN A 402 -2.98 -23.63 -8.81
CA GLN A 402 -4.30 -24.20 -9.12
C GLN A 402 -4.35 -24.78 -10.54
N GLN A 403 -3.73 -24.10 -11.51
CA GLN A 403 -3.73 -24.54 -12.91
C GLN A 403 -2.60 -25.52 -13.25
N ASP A 404 -1.45 -25.40 -12.58
CA ASP A 404 -0.30 -26.29 -12.75
C ASP A 404 0.29 -26.72 -11.38
N PRO A 405 -0.39 -27.59 -10.62
CA PRO A 405 0.06 -28.01 -9.28
C PRO A 405 1.44 -28.68 -9.30
N GLY A 406 1.76 -29.37 -10.40
CA GLY A 406 3.04 -30.04 -10.61
C GLY A 406 4.14 -29.15 -11.18
N ALA A 407 3.87 -27.88 -11.47
CA ALA A 407 4.76 -26.95 -12.20
C ALA A 407 5.33 -27.56 -13.50
N ALA A 408 4.54 -28.33 -14.25
CA ALA A 408 4.94 -28.96 -15.51
C ALA A 408 5.24 -27.96 -16.64
N LEU A 409 4.55 -26.81 -16.66
CA LEU A 409 4.88 -25.68 -17.53
C LEU A 409 6.12 -24.95 -17.00
N GLY A 410 6.18 -24.70 -15.68
CA GLY A 410 7.30 -24.00 -15.06
C GLY A 410 8.65 -24.72 -15.20
N LYS A 411 8.65 -26.06 -15.14
CA LYS A 411 9.84 -26.92 -15.31
C LYS A 411 10.50 -26.86 -16.69
N GLN A 412 9.85 -26.27 -17.69
CA GLN A 412 10.41 -26.06 -19.02
C GLN A 412 11.43 -24.91 -19.05
N TYR A 413 11.42 -24.04 -18.04
CA TYR A 413 12.22 -22.83 -17.99
C TYR A 413 13.40 -22.95 -17.02
N SER A 414 14.57 -22.45 -17.45
CA SER A 414 15.80 -22.53 -16.65
C SER A 414 16.03 -21.24 -15.85
N LEU A 415 15.76 -21.28 -14.55
CA LEU A 415 15.81 -20.12 -13.65
C LEU A 415 17.22 -19.79 -13.11
N THR A 416 18.28 -19.95 -13.93
CA THR A 416 19.69 -19.89 -13.48
C THR A 416 20.12 -18.58 -12.81
N ARG A 417 19.45 -17.46 -13.12
CA ARG A 417 19.72 -16.14 -12.52
C ARG A 417 18.84 -15.81 -11.32
N PHE A 418 17.79 -16.59 -11.07
CA PHE A 418 16.80 -16.31 -10.05
C PHE A 418 17.33 -16.64 -8.65
N LYS A 419 17.25 -15.68 -7.72
CA LYS A 419 17.87 -15.76 -6.39
C LYS A 419 16.89 -15.76 -5.23
N THR A 420 15.75 -15.08 -5.37
CA THR A 420 14.78 -14.86 -4.29
C THR A 420 13.39 -14.57 -4.86
N LEU A 421 12.36 -15.18 -4.26
CA LEU A 421 10.96 -14.80 -4.41
C LEU A 421 10.51 -14.02 -3.17
N PHE A 422 9.93 -12.85 -3.37
CA PHE A 422 9.29 -12.03 -2.33
C PHE A 422 7.77 -12.07 -2.51
N VAL A 423 7.05 -12.13 -1.40
CA VAL A 423 5.58 -12.05 -1.38
C VAL A 423 5.10 -10.99 -0.39
N ALA A 424 4.01 -10.28 -0.73
CA ALA A 424 3.32 -9.33 0.15
C ALA A 424 1.91 -9.00 -0.38
N GLY A 425 1.22 -8.08 0.31
CA GLY A 425 -0.12 -7.58 -0.03
C GLY A 425 -1.24 -8.31 0.70
N GLU A 426 -0.95 -9.52 1.19
CA GLU A 426 -1.83 -10.41 1.94
C GLU A 426 -0.96 -11.46 2.65
N ARG A 427 -1.56 -12.25 3.54
CA ARG A 427 -0.85 -13.33 4.26
C ARG A 427 -0.42 -14.44 3.30
N CYS A 428 0.86 -14.84 3.33
CA CYS A 428 1.30 -16.05 2.65
C CYS A 428 0.96 -17.29 3.49
N ASP A 429 0.00 -18.09 3.04
CA ASP A 429 -0.33 -19.38 3.66
C ASP A 429 0.80 -20.40 3.51
N VAL A 430 0.91 -21.32 4.47
CA VAL A 430 2.02 -22.28 4.56
C VAL A 430 2.07 -23.21 3.33
N GLU A 431 0.92 -23.58 2.76
CA GLU A 431 0.87 -24.43 1.58
C GLU A 431 1.42 -23.71 0.34
N THR A 432 1.10 -22.42 0.16
CA THR A 432 1.61 -21.57 -0.91
C THR A 432 3.11 -21.31 -0.74
N LEU A 433 3.57 -21.10 0.50
CA LEU A 433 4.97 -20.96 0.85
C LEU A 433 5.78 -22.21 0.49
N GLU A 434 5.36 -23.39 0.95
CA GLU A 434 6.08 -24.65 0.71
C GLU A 434 6.00 -25.10 -0.74
N TRP A 435 4.86 -24.91 -1.42
CA TRP A 435 4.77 -25.15 -2.87
C TRP A 435 5.79 -24.27 -3.63
N SER A 436 5.87 -22.98 -3.29
CA SER A 436 6.79 -22.04 -3.92
C SER A 436 8.25 -22.42 -3.69
N LYS A 437 8.64 -22.81 -2.47
CA LYS A 437 10.00 -23.27 -2.16
C LYS A 437 10.38 -24.49 -3.01
N ASN A 438 9.47 -25.47 -3.12
CA ASN A 438 9.69 -26.70 -3.87
C ASN A 438 9.80 -26.47 -5.39
N VAL A 439 8.98 -25.56 -5.92
CA VAL A 439 8.90 -25.27 -7.36
C VAL A 439 10.00 -24.32 -7.83
N PHE A 440 10.14 -23.15 -7.19
CA PHE A 440 11.11 -22.15 -7.61
C PHE A 440 12.54 -22.42 -7.10
N ARG A 441 12.70 -23.23 -6.05
CA ARG A 441 14.00 -23.64 -5.46
C ARG A 441 14.90 -22.47 -5.01
N VAL A 442 14.27 -21.36 -4.64
CA VAL A 442 14.89 -20.18 -4.04
C VAL A 442 14.22 -19.87 -2.69
N PRO A 443 14.85 -19.05 -1.83
CA PRO A 443 14.17 -18.44 -0.69
C PRO A 443 12.86 -17.75 -1.11
N VAL A 444 11.80 -18.05 -0.36
CA VAL A 444 10.48 -17.42 -0.50
C VAL A 444 10.23 -16.62 0.77
N LEU A 445 10.16 -15.30 0.64
CA LEU A 445 10.24 -14.36 1.77
C LEU A 445 9.01 -13.45 1.79
N ASP A 446 8.16 -13.66 2.79
CA ASP A 446 7.03 -12.77 3.09
C ASP A 446 7.52 -11.48 3.78
N HIS A 447 6.87 -10.36 3.47
CA HIS A 447 7.16 -9.04 3.98
C HIS A 447 5.91 -8.14 4.02
N TRP A 448 5.59 -7.54 5.17
CA TRP A 448 4.36 -6.74 5.34
C TRP A 448 4.59 -5.22 5.34
N TRP A 449 3.67 -4.51 4.67
CA TRP A 449 3.61 -3.05 4.57
C TRP A 449 2.30 -2.56 3.92
N GLN A 450 2.14 -1.23 3.92
CA GLN A 450 0.90 -0.54 3.56
C GLN A 450 1.17 0.69 2.67
N THR A 451 0.14 1.22 2.01
CA THR A 451 0.24 2.39 1.12
C THR A 451 0.76 3.63 1.84
N GLU A 452 0.35 3.83 3.07
CA GLU A 452 0.79 4.86 4.00
C GLU A 452 2.31 4.81 4.19
N THR A 453 2.86 3.62 4.43
CA THR A 453 4.28 3.43 4.73
C THR A 453 5.19 3.53 3.50
N GLY A 454 4.72 3.13 2.31
CA GLY A 454 5.47 3.27 1.05
C GLY A 454 6.68 2.36 0.88
N SER A 455 7.07 1.61 1.92
CA SER A 455 8.14 0.62 1.88
C SER A 455 7.88 -0.46 2.95
N PRO A 456 8.53 -1.63 2.88
CA PRO A 456 8.37 -2.73 3.83
C PRO A 456 8.54 -2.28 5.30
N ILE A 457 7.52 -2.48 6.15
CA ILE A 457 7.58 -2.24 7.60
C ILE A 457 8.36 -3.38 8.25
N THR A 458 8.11 -4.60 7.77
CA THR A 458 8.75 -5.84 8.19
C THR A 458 9.19 -6.60 6.96
N ALA A 459 10.40 -7.18 7.00
CA ALA A 459 10.95 -8.01 5.92
C ALA A 459 12.10 -8.88 6.42
N SER A 460 12.40 -9.94 5.68
CA SER A 460 13.73 -10.57 5.76
C SER A 460 14.72 -9.74 4.94
N CYS A 461 15.46 -8.83 5.59
CA CYS A 461 16.44 -7.95 4.94
C CYS A 461 17.65 -8.73 4.40
N VAL A 462 17.55 -9.23 3.16
CA VAL A 462 18.55 -10.12 2.54
C VAL A 462 19.92 -9.45 2.41
N GLY A 463 19.94 -8.16 2.06
CA GLY A 463 21.17 -7.39 1.93
C GLY A 463 21.87 -7.06 3.26
N LEU A 464 21.21 -7.29 4.40
CA LEU A 464 21.77 -7.10 5.75
C LEU A 464 22.01 -8.44 6.47
N GLY A 465 22.00 -9.56 5.73
CA GLY A 465 22.33 -10.88 6.26
C GLY A 465 21.24 -11.55 7.11
N ASN A 466 19.97 -11.14 7.01
CA ASN A 466 18.88 -11.88 7.65
C ASN A 466 18.73 -13.30 7.06
N SER A 467 18.14 -14.20 7.86
CA SER A 467 17.86 -15.58 7.44
C SER A 467 17.05 -15.61 6.14
N LYS A 468 17.50 -16.46 5.20
CA LYS A 468 16.78 -16.81 3.96
C LYS A 468 15.79 -17.96 4.16
N THR A 469 15.70 -18.50 5.36
CA THR A 469 14.76 -19.53 5.78
C THR A 469 14.16 -19.11 7.14
N PRO A 470 13.35 -18.04 7.18
CA PRO A 470 12.65 -17.66 8.41
C PRO A 470 11.57 -18.70 8.77
N PRO A 471 11.02 -18.67 10.00
CA PRO A 471 9.88 -19.51 10.38
C PRO A 471 8.69 -19.35 9.42
N PRO A 472 7.86 -20.38 9.18
CA PRO A 472 6.64 -20.22 8.38
C PRO A 472 5.64 -19.24 9.03
N GLY A 473 4.86 -18.53 8.20
CA GLY A 473 3.75 -17.66 8.65
C GLY A 473 4.13 -16.28 9.22
N GLN A 474 5.41 -15.97 9.37
CA GLN A 474 5.91 -14.61 9.65
C GLN A 474 5.89 -13.72 8.40
N ALA A 475 5.92 -12.40 8.60
CA ALA A 475 6.08 -11.37 7.57
C ALA A 475 7.42 -10.59 7.69
N GLY A 476 8.45 -11.21 8.27
CA GLY A 476 9.78 -10.62 8.45
C GLY A 476 10.06 -10.10 9.86
N LYS A 477 11.25 -9.52 10.03
CA LYS A 477 11.59 -8.69 11.20
C LYS A 477 11.43 -7.23 10.83
N SER A 478 11.29 -6.35 11.82
CA SER A 478 11.18 -4.90 11.62
C SER A 478 12.31 -4.35 10.73
N VAL A 479 11.95 -3.66 9.65
CA VAL A 479 12.93 -3.00 8.78
C VAL A 479 13.55 -1.82 9.54
N PRO A 480 14.88 -1.57 9.44
CA PRO A 480 15.53 -0.40 10.00
C PRO A 480 14.71 0.89 9.82
N GLY A 481 14.50 1.60 10.93
CA GLY A 481 13.65 2.79 11.04
C GLY A 481 12.19 2.53 11.44
N TYR A 482 11.62 1.35 11.18
CA TYR A 482 10.29 0.98 11.66
C TYR A 482 10.38 0.28 13.02
N ASN A 483 10.22 1.04 14.11
CA ASN A 483 10.28 0.50 15.47
C ASN A 483 8.94 -0.14 15.89
N VAL A 484 8.65 -1.34 15.39
CA VAL A 484 7.38 -2.06 15.59
C VAL A 484 7.21 -2.51 17.05
N MET A 485 6.00 -2.35 17.59
CA MET A 485 5.56 -2.85 18.90
C MET A 485 4.22 -3.57 18.76
N ILE A 486 3.97 -4.50 19.68
CA ILE A 486 2.65 -5.13 19.87
C ILE A 486 2.08 -4.62 21.18
N LEU A 487 0.95 -3.90 21.12
CA LEU A 487 0.31 -3.29 22.28
C LEU A 487 -1.11 -3.82 22.51
N ASP A 488 -1.54 -3.88 23.77
CA ASP A 488 -2.95 -3.96 24.11
C ASP A 488 -3.64 -2.59 23.94
N ASP A 489 -4.96 -2.55 24.19
CA ASP A 489 -5.75 -1.33 24.04
C ASP A 489 -5.47 -0.30 25.17
N ASN A 490 -4.74 -0.70 26.21
CA ASN A 490 -4.26 0.16 27.31
C ASN A 490 -2.80 0.63 27.08
N MET A 491 -2.29 0.52 25.84
CA MET A 491 -0.92 0.84 25.44
C MET A 491 0.18 0.04 26.17
N GLN A 492 -0.15 -1.06 26.84
CA GLN A 492 0.84 -1.93 27.47
C GLN A 492 1.48 -2.84 26.43
N LYS A 493 2.81 -2.95 26.48
CA LYS A 493 3.55 -3.85 25.61
C LYS A 493 3.24 -5.30 25.99
N LEU A 494 2.74 -6.06 25.03
CA LEU A 494 2.46 -7.47 25.21
C LEU A 494 3.73 -8.33 25.19
N LYS A 495 3.64 -9.52 25.79
CA LYS A 495 4.70 -10.55 25.75
C LYS A 495 4.81 -11.13 24.34
N ALA A 496 5.91 -11.84 24.07
CA ALA A 496 6.05 -12.60 22.84
C ALA A 496 4.87 -13.56 22.64
N ARG A 497 4.43 -13.72 21.39
CA ARG A 497 3.32 -14.58 20.97
C ARG A 497 1.92 -14.22 21.52
N CYS A 498 1.77 -13.08 22.19
CA CYS A 498 0.46 -12.54 22.54
C CYS A 498 -0.10 -11.66 21.40
N LEU A 499 -1.34 -11.92 21.00
CA LEU A 499 -2.06 -11.15 19.97
C LEU A 499 -2.43 -9.74 20.48
N GLY A 500 -2.10 -8.70 19.71
CA GLY A 500 -2.45 -7.32 19.99
C GLY A 500 -2.46 -6.44 18.73
N ASN A 501 -2.53 -5.13 18.94
CA ASN A 501 -2.44 -4.12 17.89
C ASN A 501 -0.99 -4.03 17.42
N ILE A 502 -0.72 -4.09 16.11
CA ILE A 502 0.59 -3.79 15.56
C ILE A 502 0.71 -2.28 15.37
N VAL A 503 1.68 -1.67 16.03
CA VAL A 503 1.94 -0.22 15.95
C VAL A 503 3.41 0.07 15.69
N VAL A 504 3.73 1.22 15.12
CA VAL A 504 5.13 1.66 14.92
C VAL A 504 5.41 2.87 15.80
N LYS A 505 6.42 2.78 16.69
CA LYS A 505 6.81 3.90 17.55
C LYS A 505 7.39 5.04 16.72
N LEU A 506 6.94 6.27 16.97
CA LEU A 506 7.38 7.46 16.25
C LEU A 506 8.84 7.85 16.59
N PRO A 507 9.55 8.52 15.66
CA PRO A 507 9.11 8.94 14.32
C PRO A 507 9.05 7.77 13.31
N LEU A 508 8.16 7.89 12.31
CA LEU A 508 8.22 7.02 11.13
C LEU A 508 9.46 7.34 10.28
N PRO A 509 10.07 6.34 9.61
CA PRO A 509 11.29 6.53 8.83
C PRO A 509 11.05 7.36 7.54
N PRO A 510 12.13 7.78 6.84
CA PRO A 510 11.99 8.56 5.63
C PRO A 510 11.10 7.89 4.60
N GLY A 511 10.28 8.69 3.91
CA GLY A 511 9.43 8.19 2.83
C GLY A 511 8.08 7.65 3.27
N ALA A 512 7.80 7.52 4.57
CA ALA A 512 6.43 7.40 5.06
C ALA A 512 5.57 8.60 4.62
N PHE A 513 4.24 8.40 4.57
CA PHE A 513 3.28 9.44 4.19
C PHE A 513 3.37 10.70 5.08
N SER A 514 3.22 11.87 4.47
CA SER A 514 3.26 13.17 5.17
C SER A 514 1.87 13.71 5.54
N GLY A 515 0.81 13.03 5.09
CA GLY A 515 -0.58 13.40 5.33
C GLY A 515 -1.57 12.68 4.42
N LEU A 516 -2.85 13.02 4.59
CA LEU A 516 -3.89 12.78 3.59
C LEU A 516 -4.19 14.08 2.81
N TRP A 517 -4.41 13.95 1.51
CA TRP A 517 -4.58 15.07 0.59
C TRP A 517 -5.77 15.92 1.01
N LYS A 518 -5.51 17.19 1.32
CA LYS A 518 -6.50 18.18 1.81
C LYS A 518 -7.27 17.75 3.08
N ASN A 519 -6.80 16.73 3.82
CA ASN A 519 -7.48 16.20 5.00
C ASN A 519 -6.49 15.81 6.12
N GLN A 520 -5.79 16.82 6.65
CA GLN A 520 -4.81 16.64 7.73
C GLN A 520 -5.44 16.31 9.09
N GLU A 521 -6.75 16.53 9.26
CA GLU A 521 -7.51 16.16 10.45
C GLU A 521 -7.73 14.64 10.50
N ALA A 522 -8.28 14.06 9.42
CA ALA A 522 -8.42 12.60 9.33
C ALA A 522 -7.07 11.87 9.39
N PHE A 523 -5.98 12.47 8.88
CA PHE A 523 -4.63 11.92 9.04
C PHE A 523 -4.22 11.76 10.52
N LYS A 524 -4.54 12.74 11.38
CA LYS A 524 -4.25 12.66 12.82
C LYS A 524 -5.17 11.65 13.52
N HIS A 525 -6.47 11.82 13.33
CA HIS A 525 -7.52 11.02 13.96
C HIS A 525 -7.40 9.52 13.65
N LEU A 526 -7.21 9.17 12.36
CA LEU A 526 -7.17 7.76 11.94
C LEU A 526 -5.91 7.03 12.42
N TYR A 527 -4.75 7.68 12.42
CA TYR A 527 -3.46 6.97 12.51
C TYR A 527 -2.63 7.27 13.77
N PHE A 528 -2.96 8.30 14.56
CA PHE A 528 -2.09 8.74 15.67
C PHE A 528 -2.82 9.09 16.98
N GLU A 529 -4.15 9.22 16.98
CA GLU A 529 -4.91 9.56 18.20
C GLU A 529 -5.21 8.35 19.09
N LYS A 530 -5.50 7.17 18.51
CA LYS A 530 -5.77 5.93 19.28
C LYS A 530 -4.57 5.45 20.08
N PHE A 531 -3.35 5.64 19.56
CA PHE A 531 -2.10 5.26 20.24
C PHE A 531 -1.09 6.42 20.24
N PRO A 532 -1.23 7.41 21.15
CA PRO A 532 -0.36 8.59 21.19
C PRO A 532 1.14 8.24 21.25
N GLY A 533 1.92 8.82 20.34
CA GLY A 533 3.35 8.53 20.19
C GLY A 533 3.67 7.32 19.28
N TYR A 534 2.65 6.70 18.70
CA TYR A 534 2.76 5.62 17.73
C TYR A 534 1.94 5.92 16.47
N TYR A 535 2.31 5.25 15.37
CA TYR A 535 1.49 5.07 14.20
C TYR A 535 0.65 3.79 14.37
N ASP A 536 -0.68 3.92 14.37
CA ASP A 536 -1.60 2.79 14.29
C ASP A 536 -1.63 2.25 12.86
N THR A 537 -1.22 0.99 12.69
CA THR A 537 -1.27 0.33 11.38
C THR A 537 -2.67 -0.21 11.05
N MET A 538 -3.56 -0.28 12.04
CA MET A 538 -4.87 -0.93 11.96
C MET A 538 -4.80 -2.45 11.67
N ASP A 539 -3.63 -3.07 11.78
CA ASP A 539 -3.44 -4.51 11.63
C ASP A 539 -3.19 -5.18 13.00
N ALA A 540 -3.67 -6.42 13.13
CA ALA A 540 -3.58 -7.24 14.34
C ALA A 540 -2.54 -8.35 14.18
N GLY A 541 -1.78 -8.63 15.23
CA GLY A 541 -0.78 -9.68 15.18
C GLY A 541 0.03 -9.85 16.46
N TYR A 542 1.10 -10.63 16.36
CA TYR A 542 2.04 -10.86 17.44
C TYR A 542 3.48 -10.81 16.95
N MET A 543 4.41 -10.72 17.89
CA MET A 543 5.85 -10.79 17.65
C MET A 543 6.41 -11.96 18.46
N ASP A 544 7.31 -12.76 17.90
CA ASP A 544 7.97 -13.85 18.63
C ASP A 544 9.23 -13.38 19.38
N GLU A 545 9.85 -14.32 20.08
CA GLU A 545 11.04 -14.12 20.90
C GLU A 545 12.27 -13.65 20.10
N GLU A 546 12.27 -13.92 18.79
CA GLU A 546 13.33 -13.53 17.86
C GLU A 546 13.06 -12.19 17.16
N GLY A 547 11.89 -11.59 17.38
CA GLY A 547 11.47 -10.34 16.73
C GLY A 547 10.88 -10.52 15.33
N TYR A 548 10.47 -11.72 14.94
CA TYR A 548 9.63 -11.92 13.76
C TYR A 548 8.20 -11.49 14.05
N VAL A 549 7.56 -10.81 13.09
CA VAL A 549 6.19 -10.32 13.19
C VAL A 549 5.26 -11.24 12.40
N TYR A 550 4.11 -11.58 13.01
CA TYR A 550 3.09 -12.43 12.44
C TYR A 550 1.80 -11.61 12.35
N VAL A 551 1.47 -11.18 11.13
CA VAL A 551 0.27 -10.38 10.82
C VAL A 551 -0.89 -11.35 10.59
N MET A 552 -1.95 -11.24 11.39
CA MET A 552 -3.02 -12.25 11.46
C MET A 552 -4.29 -11.80 10.73
N SER A 553 -4.70 -10.55 10.94
CA SER A 553 -5.86 -9.94 10.26
C SER A 553 -5.79 -8.42 10.36
N ARG A 554 -6.73 -7.73 9.71
CA ARG A 554 -7.07 -6.35 10.07
C ARG A 554 -7.62 -6.31 11.51
N MET A 555 -7.56 -5.15 12.16
CA MET A 555 -8.14 -4.95 13.50
C MET A 555 -9.68 -4.99 13.49
N ASP A 556 -10.33 -4.56 12.41
CA ASP A 556 -11.78 -4.65 12.20
C ASP A 556 -12.27 -6.10 11.98
N ASP A 557 -11.39 -7.00 11.54
CA ASP A 557 -11.66 -8.44 11.37
C ASP A 557 -11.33 -9.29 12.62
N VAL A 558 -10.94 -8.67 13.74
CA VAL A 558 -10.67 -9.40 15.00
C VAL A 558 -11.98 -9.63 15.76
N ILE A 559 -12.39 -10.89 15.84
CA ILE A 559 -13.56 -11.32 16.60
C ILE A 559 -13.16 -11.45 18.08
N ASN A 560 -13.97 -10.93 19.00
CA ASN A 560 -13.78 -11.13 20.43
C ASN A 560 -14.82 -12.12 20.97
N VAL A 561 -14.37 -13.24 21.52
CA VAL A 561 -15.24 -14.28 22.10
C VAL A 561 -14.77 -14.53 23.53
N ALA A 562 -15.67 -14.33 24.51
CA ALA A 562 -15.39 -14.51 25.93
C ALA A 562 -14.14 -13.75 26.46
N GLY A 563 -13.81 -12.59 25.87
CA GLY A 563 -12.61 -11.80 26.23
C GLY A 563 -11.33 -12.24 25.50
N HIS A 564 -11.37 -13.32 24.73
CA HIS A 564 -10.28 -13.75 23.86
C HIS A 564 -10.42 -13.14 22.47
N ARG A 565 -9.39 -12.41 22.03
CA ARG A 565 -9.26 -11.97 20.63
C ARG A 565 -8.89 -13.16 19.74
N ILE A 566 -9.69 -13.38 18.70
CA ILE A 566 -9.53 -14.43 17.70
C ILE A 566 -9.47 -13.76 16.32
N SER A 567 -8.47 -14.10 15.53
CA SER A 567 -8.30 -13.56 14.17
C SER A 567 -9.07 -14.42 13.16
N ALA A 568 -9.81 -13.78 12.25
CA ALA A 568 -10.46 -14.47 11.13
C ALA A 568 -9.45 -15.28 10.28
N GLY A 569 -8.27 -14.70 9.99
CA GLY A 569 -7.22 -15.38 9.21
C GLY A 569 -6.60 -16.60 9.90
N ALA A 570 -6.73 -16.73 11.23
CA ALA A 570 -6.36 -17.95 11.96
C ALA A 570 -7.44 -19.04 11.84
N ILE A 571 -8.72 -18.65 11.75
CA ILE A 571 -9.83 -19.57 11.48
C ILE A 571 -9.74 -20.09 10.04
N GLU A 572 -9.50 -19.20 9.06
CA GLU A 572 -9.32 -19.56 7.65
C GLU A 572 -8.19 -20.57 7.44
N GLU A 573 -7.07 -20.44 8.15
CA GLU A 573 -5.95 -21.39 8.11
C GLU A 573 -6.35 -22.79 8.62
N VAL A 574 -7.11 -22.87 9.71
CA VAL A 574 -7.61 -24.17 10.24
C VAL A 574 -8.63 -24.80 9.28
N VAL A 575 -9.50 -24.00 8.67
CA VAL A 575 -10.53 -24.46 7.73
C VAL A 575 -9.90 -24.92 6.41
N SER A 576 -8.95 -24.16 5.85
CA SER A 576 -8.26 -24.50 4.59
C SER A 576 -7.37 -25.74 4.69
N GLN A 577 -6.88 -26.08 5.89
CA GLN A 577 -6.16 -27.34 6.15
C GLN A 577 -7.07 -28.60 6.15
N GLY A 578 -8.37 -28.46 5.87
CA GLY A 578 -9.29 -29.59 5.69
C GLY A 578 -9.65 -30.35 6.98
N PHE A 579 -9.24 -29.85 8.14
CA PHE A 579 -9.62 -30.43 9.43
C PHE A 579 -11.07 -30.06 9.77
N VAL A 580 -11.99 -31.00 9.54
CA VAL A 580 -13.25 -31.06 10.31
C VAL A 580 -12.87 -31.35 11.76
N CYS A 581 -12.61 -30.30 12.53
CA CYS A 581 -12.12 -30.40 13.91
C CYS A 581 -13.19 -31.03 14.82
N PRO A 582 -13.00 -32.27 15.34
CA PRO A 582 -13.96 -32.90 16.25
C PRO A 582 -13.95 -32.27 17.66
N GLN A 583 -13.08 -31.29 17.88
CA GLN A 583 -12.79 -30.67 19.18
C GLN A 583 -13.32 -29.24 19.29
N LEU A 584 -13.94 -28.68 18.24
CA LEU A 584 -14.77 -27.46 18.34
C LEU A 584 -15.85 -27.54 19.44
N PRO A 585 -16.51 -28.70 19.68
CA PRO A 585 -17.40 -28.87 20.83
C PRO A 585 -16.68 -28.74 22.18
N GLY A 586 -15.39 -29.10 22.28
CA GLY A 586 -14.63 -29.06 23.52
C GLY A 586 -14.35 -27.65 24.01
N LEU A 587 -13.90 -26.76 23.12
CA LEU A 587 -13.69 -25.34 23.41
C LEU A 587 -15.02 -24.62 23.74
N PHE A 588 -16.12 -24.97 23.06
CA PHE A 588 -17.45 -24.45 23.39
C PHE A 588 -17.97 -24.97 24.74
N LEU A 589 -17.80 -26.26 25.05
CA LEU A 589 -18.19 -26.80 26.35
C LEU A 589 -17.40 -26.18 27.51
N GLN A 590 -16.12 -25.86 27.31
CA GLN A 590 -15.29 -25.27 28.36
C GLN A 590 -15.75 -23.85 28.72
N CYS A 591 -16.12 -23.03 27.73
CA CYS A 591 -16.80 -21.74 27.97
C CYS A 591 -18.16 -21.89 28.68
N LEU A 592 -18.96 -22.89 28.29
CA LEU A 592 -20.27 -23.14 28.91
C LEU A 592 -20.16 -23.66 30.35
N GLN A 593 -19.15 -24.47 30.68
CA GLN A 593 -18.93 -24.96 32.04
C GLN A 593 -18.55 -23.85 33.02
N GLU A 594 -17.81 -22.83 32.58
CA GLU A 594 -17.51 -21.66 33.44
C GLU A 594 -18.72 -20.73 33.59
N GLN A 595 -19.61 -20.65 32.59
CA GLN A 595 -20.88 -19.91 32.70
C GLN A 595 -21.89 -20.59 33.63
N CYS A 596 -21.95 -21.92 33.71
CA CYS A 596 -22.82 -22.61 34.68
C CYS A 596 -22.42 -22.41 36.17
N LEU A 597 -21.27 -21.80 36.47
CA LEU A 597 -20.87 -21.45 37.84
C LEU A 597 -21.40 -20.07 38.29
N TRP A 598 -21.94 -19.27 37.38
CA TRP A 598 -22.57 -17.98 37.66
C TRP A 598 -24.00 -18.00 37.14
N GLY A 599 -24.94 -18.38 38.02
CA GLY A 599 -26.31 -18.72 37.63
C GLY A 599 -27.13 -17.56 37.07
N GLU A 600 -27.20 -17.45 35.75
CA GLU A 600 -28.27 -16.79 35.00
C GLU A 600 -28.79 -17.74 33.92
N GLU A 601 -30.12 -17.82 33.75
CA GLU A 601 -30.76 -18.73 32.80
C GLU A 601 -30.69 -18.18 31.36
N ALA A 602 -29.81 -18.76 30.55
CA ALA A 602 -29.76 -18.49 29.11
C ALA A 602 -30.60 -19.51 28.31
N VAL A 603 -31.87 -19.20 28.05
CA VAL A 603 -32.70 -19.96 27.11
C VAL A 603 -32.39 -19.50 25.67
N LEU A 604 -31.66 -20.33 24.92
CA LEU A 604 -31.43 -20.14 23.48
C LEU A 604 -32.00 -21.32 22.68
N SER A 605 -33.15 -21.10 22.04
CA SER A 605 -33.76 -22.06 21.12
C SER A 605 -33.13 -21.97 19.71
N LEU A 606 -32.14 -22.80 19.43
CA LEU A 606 -31.58 -22.98 18.08
C LEU A 606 -32.17 -24.22 17.41
N SER A 607 -33.24 -24.04 16.63
CA SER A 607 -33.85 -25.11 15.82
C SER A 607 -33.10 -25.31 14.50
N TRP A 608 -32.21 -26.29 14.44
CA TRP A 608 -31.61 -26.76 13.19
C TRP A 608 -32.39 -27.94 12.61
N GLN A 609 -33.14 -27.71 11.53
CA GLN A 609 -33.69 -28.79 10.71
C GLN A 609 -32.63 -29.28 9.71
N LEU A 610 -32.15 -30.51 9.91
CA LEU A 610 -31.29 -31.20 8.94
C LEU A 610 -32.14 -31.89 7.86
N PRO A 611 -31.77 -31.78 6.56
CA PRO A 611 -32.42 -32.56 5.50
C PRO A 611 -32.15 -34.06 5.64
N SER A 612 -33.22 -34.86 5.62
CA SER A 612 -33.21 -36.30 5.90
C SER A 612 -32.95 -37.17 4.67
N THR A 613 -31.69 -37.23 4.18
CA THR A 613 -31.30 -38.21 3.12
C THR A 613 -29.85 -38.72 3.20
N TRP A 614 -29.49 -39.43 4.28
CA TRP A 614 -28.39 -40.42 4.23
C TRP A 614 -28.75 -41.68 5.02
N GLN A 615 -29.11 -42.75 4.30
CA GLN A 615 -29.26 -44.09 4.89
C GLN A 615 -27.88 -44.70 5.14
N VAL A 616 -27.53 -44.91 6.41
CA VAL A 616 -26.36 -45.70 6.79
C VAL A 616 -26.77 -47.17 6.89
N ASN A 617 -26.16 -48.02 6.07
CA ASN A 617 -26.32 -49.48 6.17
C ASN A 617 -25.22 -50.06 7.10
N PRO A 618 -25.50 -51.04 7.97
CA PRO A 618 -24.65 -51.36 9.13
C PRO A 618 -23.74 -52.58 8.93
N PHE A 619 -22.57 -52.60 9.57
CA PHE A 619 -21.77 -53.78 9.92
C PHE A 619 -20.73 -53.44 11.03
N PRO A 620 -20.18 -54.40 11.80
CA PRO A 620 -20.73 -54.67 13.13
C PRO A 620 -19.78 -54.39 14.32
N TRP A 621 -20.35 -54.36 15.51
CA TRP A 621 -19.65 -54.33 16.81
C TRP A 621 -18.99 -55.68 17.15
N TYR A 622 -17.87 -55.67 17.91
CA TYR A 622 -17.79 -56.33 19.24
C TYR A 622 -16.47 -56.11 20.03
N ARG A 623 -16.58 -55.79 21.35
CA ARG A 623 -15.62 -55.93 22.53
C ARG A 623 -14.09 -55.80 22.32
N GLY A 624 -13.28 -55.11 23.15
CA GLY A 624 -13.47 -54.54 24.50
C GLY A 624 -12.21 -54.69 25.41
N ARG A 625 -12.04 -53.75 26.37
CA ARG A 625 -11.15 -53.71 27.57
C ARG A 625 -9.65 -53.40 27.45
N LEU A 626 -9.24 -52.35 28.18
CA LEU A 626 -8.18 -52.21 29.21
C LEU A 626 -7.91 -50.69 29.38
N CYS A 627 -7.54 -50.10 30.53
CA CYS A 627 -7.69 -50.41 31.96
C CYS A 627 -7.31 -49.12 32.73
N CYS A 628 -7.94 -48.80 33.87
CA CYS A 628 -7.27 -48.15 35.02
C CYS A 628 -8.20 -47.88 36.21
N CYS A 629 -7.96 -48.63 37.28
CA CYS A 629 -8.34 -48.41 38.67
C CYS A 629 -7.12 -48.95 39.47
N TRP A 630 -6.75 -48.52 40.66
CA TRP A 630 -7.35 -47.64 41.68
C TRP A 630 -6.25 -47.40 42.74
N GLN A 631 -6.28 -46.30 43.51
CA GLN A 631 -5.93 -46.32 44.94
C GLN A 631 -6.27 -44.97 45.59
N GLY A 632 -7.05 -45.01 46.67
CA GLY A 632 -7.36 -43.83 47.48
C GLY A 632 -6.93 -44.01 48.94
N ARG A 633 -6.97 -42.93 49.71
CA ARG A 633 -7.12 -42.98 51.18
C ARG A 633 -8.13 -41.94 51.66
N SER A 634 -8.83 -42.34 52.71
CA SER A 634 -10.04 -41.72 53.29
C SER A 634 -9.75 -40.81 54.48
N LEU A 635 -10.71 -39.95 54.88
CA LEU A 635 -11.47 -40.05 56.17
C LEU A 635 -12.30 -38.78 56.52
N LYS A 636 -13.64 -38.94 56.67
CA LYS A 636 -14.56 -38.33 57.68
C LYS A 636 -14.68 -36.76 57.75
N ARG A 637 -15.79 -36.11 58.17
CA ARG A 637 -17.13 -36.50 58.68
C ARG A 637 -18.13 -35.31 58.61
N SER A 638 -19.30 -35.52 58.00
CA SER A 638 -20.69 -35.25 58.47
C SER A 638 -21.19 -33.94 59.15
N CYS A 639 -22.23 -33.34 58.53
CA CYS A 639 -23.49 -32.75 59.12
C CYS A 639 -23.46 -31.38 59.88
N PRO A 640 -24.62 -30.69 60.09
CA PRO A 640 -25.53 -30.15 59.05
C PRO A 640 -26.14 -28.75 59.36
N LEU A 641 -26.97 -28.21 58.45
CA LEU A 641 -28.13 -27.28 58.65
C LEU A 641 -28.08 -26.17 59.74
N SER A 642 -28.21 -24.89 59.34
CA SER A 642 -29.41 -24.06 59.64
C SER A 642 -29.30 -22.60 59.16
N THR A 643 -30.47 -22.01 58.90
CA THR A 643 -30.72 -20.63 58.46
C THR A 643 -30.56 -19.61 59.60
N LEU A 644 -30.02 -18.41 59.34
CA LEU A 644 -30.62 -17.13 59.79
C LEU A 644 -29.91 -15.90 59.17
N CYS A 645 -30.68 -14.91 58.72
CA CYS A 645 -30.18 -13.55 58.48
C CYS A 645 -30.08 -12.78 59.82
N ILE A 646 -29.15 -11.83 59.94
CA ILE A 646 -29.35 -10.51 60.60
C ILE A 646 -28.14 -9.58 60.36
N GLU A 647 -28.41 -8.27 60.36
CA GLU A 647 -27.47 -7.20 60.01
C GLU A 647 -26.41 -6.82 61.09
N LYS A 648 -25.40 -6.04 60.63
CA LYS A 648 -24.76 -4.90 61.34
C LYS A 648 -24.07 -5.15 62.70
N ARG A 649 -22.73 -5.02 62.72
CA ARG A 649 -22.04 -3.77 63.15
C ARG A 649 -20.50 -3.86 63.12
N TYR A 650 -19.88 -2.70 62.89
CA TYR A 650 -18.45 -2.43 63.08
C TYR A 650 -17.96 -2.71 64.52
N LYS A 651 -16.69 -3.11 64.66
CA LYS A 651 -15.83 -2.58 65.73
C LYS A 651 -14.35 -2.51 65.32
N CYS A 652 -13.77 -1.34 65.58
CA CYS A 652 -12.37 -0.99 65.37
C CYS A 652 -11.49 -1.55 66.50
N ASN A 653 -10.20 -1.79 66.23
CA ASN A 653 -9.19 -1.94 67.27
C ASN A 653 -8.05 -0.92 67.08
N ARG A 654 -7.54 -0.36 68.19
CA ARG A 654 -6.70 0.84 68.23
C ARG A 654 -5.20 0.53 68.37
N GLY A 655 -4.36 1.51 68.03
CA GLY A 655 -2.95 1.61 68.46
C GLY A 655 -2.23 2.77 67.75
N THR A 656 -2.44 4.03 68.16
CA THR A 656 -1.45 4.87 68.90
C THR A 656 -0.21 5.32 68.07
N SER A 657 0.20 6.59 68.03
CA SER A 657 -0.28 7.79 68.75
C SER A 657 0.41 9.09 68.30
N PHE A 658 -0.34 10.22 68.38
CA PHE A 658 0.13 11.60 68.71
C PHE A 658 0.93 12.37 67.62
N ARG A 659 0.83 13.72 67.47
CA ARG A 659 0.03 14.78 68.15
C ARG A 659 0.03 16.10 67.34
N ARG A 660 -1.09 16.87 67.39
CA ARG A 660 -1.22 18.37 67.41
C ARG A 660 -0.68 19.19 66.21
N ASN A 661 -1.21 20.37 65.85
CA ASN A 661 -2.44 21.10 66.26
C ASN A 661 -2.85 22.14 65.18
N CYS A 662 -4.05 22.72 65.40
CA CYS A 662 -4.66 24.00 64.96
C CYS A 662 -3.74 25.12 64.36
N GLU A 663 -4.24 26.15 63.65
CA GLU A 663 -5.50 26.92 63.87
C GLU A 663 -5.83 27.90 62.70
N THR A 664 -7.14 28.22 62.51
CA THR A 664 -7.77 29.47 61.94
C THR A 664 -7.35 30.02 60.53
N CYS A 665 -8.13 30.85 59.80
CA CYS A 665 -9.35 31.63 60.09
C CYS A 665 -10.30 31.84 58.87
N GLU A 666 -11.46 32.49 59.07
CA GLU A 666 -12.63 32.62 58.16
C GLU A 666 -12.63 33.90 57.26
N THR A 667 -13.47 33.99 56.20
CA THR A 667 -14.68 34.88 56.15
C THR A 667 -15.40 35.06 54.76
N LYS A 668 -16.75 35.04 54.82
CA LYS A 668 -17.79 35.90 54.14
C LYS A 668 -18.11 35.88 52.61
N HIS A 669 -19.31 35.32 52.34
CA HIS A 669 -20.54 35.90 51.72
C HIS A 669 -20.65 36.56 50.30
N TRP A 670 -21.71 36.10 49.61
CA TRP A 670 -22.58 36.75 48.56
C TRP A 670 -23.29 38.04 49.06
N PRO A 671 -23.90 38.97 48.24
CA PRO A 671 -24.94 38.68 47.22
C PRO A 671 -25.11 39.68 46.01
N CYS A 672 -26.27 39.61 45.33
CA CYS A 672 -26.66 40.22 44.04
C CYS A 672 -27.08 41.71 44.04
N GLY A 673 -27.18 42.33 42.84
CA GLY A 673 -27.92 43.58 42.59
C GLY A 673 -27.95 44.04 41.11
N CYS A 674 -29.12 44.41 40.57
CA CYS A 674 -29.36 44.84 39.17
C CYS A 674 -29.38 46.38 38.99
N PHE A 675 -29.26 46.91 37.75
CA PHE A 675 -30.08 48.05 37.23
C PHE A 675 -29.88 48.37 35.72
N SER A 676 -30.91 48.10 34.88
CA SER A 676 -31.48 48.93 33.76
C SER A 676 -30.63 49.34 32.51
N LYS A 677 -31.17 49.70 31.32
CA LYS A 677 -32.48 50.32 30.97
C LYS A 677 -32.83 50.28 29.44
N CYS A 678 -34.12 50.12 29.09
CA CYS A 678 -34.88 50.59 27.88
C CYS A 678 -34.44 50.24 26.42
N SER A 679 -35.33 50.19 25.40
CA SER A 679 -36.75 50.64 25.22
C SER A 679 -37.59 49.75 24.23
N VAL A 680 -38.89 50.08 24.04
CA VAL A 680 -39.99 49.24 23.46
C VAL A 680 -40.86 50.02 22.44
N CYS A 681 -41.46 49.33 21.43
CA CYS A 681 -42.79 49.54 20.77
C CYS A 681 -42.99 48.43 19.69
N GLN A 682 -44.07 47.62 19.62
CA GLN A 682 -45.47 47.86 19.15
C GLN A 682 -45.56 48.34 17.66
N THR A 683 -46.41 47.83 16.73
CA THR A 683 -47.65 46.99 16.79
C THR A 683 -48.07 46.49 15.37
N ALA A 684 -48.80 45.35 15.26
CA ALA A 684 -49.78 44.93 14.20
C ALA A 684 -49.35 44.88 12.69
N THR A 685 -49.94 44.12 11.73
CA THR A 685 -51.26 43.44 11.61
C THR A 685 -51.27 42.32 10.53
N GLN A 686 -52.04 41.23 10.76
CA GLN A 686 -52.84 40.39 9.83
C GLN A 686 -52.28 39.56 8.63
N ASN A 687 -52.81 38.32 8.55
CA ASN A 687 -53.04 37.42 7.40
C ASN A 687 -51.80 36.75 6.75
N GLN A 688 -51.77 35.44 6.43
CA GLN A 688 -52.84 34.44 6.19
C GLN A 688 -52.61 33.10 6.93
N ILE A 689 -53.66 32.27 7.01
CA ILE A 689 -53.73 30.94 7.67
C ILE A 689 -53.93 29.83 6.62
N TRP A 690 -53.87 28.55 7.06
CA TRP A 690 -54.17 27.27 6.39
C TRP A 690 -52.94 26.52 5.83
N GLN A 691 -52.64 25.26 6.20
CA GLN A 691 -53.08 24.44 7.35
C GLN A 691 -52.14 23.23 7.53
N ASP A 692 -51.71 22.92 8.76
CA ASP A 692 -51.09 21.64 9.18
C ASP A 692 -51.82 21.18 10.45
N PRO A 693 -52.16 19.88 10.63
CA PRO A 693 -51.36 19.03 11.55
C PRO A 693 -51.45 17.50 11.23
N PRO A 694 -50.91 16.60 12.08
CA PRO A 694 -49.59 16.59 12.72
C PRO A 694 -48.80 15.29 12.41
N ILE A 695 -47.48 15.30 12.62
CA ILE A 695 -46.68 14.08 12.65
C ILE A 695 -46.87 13.37 14.00
N SER A 696 -47.31 12.11 13.98
CA SER A 696 -47.30 11.21 15.14
C SER A 696 -46.33 10.04 14.91
N PHE A 697 -45.48 9.78 15.91
CA PHE A 697 -44.73 8.54 16.04
C PHE A 697 -45.69 7.36 16.23
N ILE A 698 -45.44 6.23 15.55
CA ILE A 698 -45.66 4.85 16.04
C ILE A 698 -44.99 3.86 15.07
N CYS A 699 -44.34 2.83 15.61
CA CYS A 699 -43.80 1.70 14.86
C CYS A 699 -44.90 0.66 14.54
N HIS A 700 -44.82 -0.03 13.39
CA HIS A 700 -44.68 -1.51 13.45
C HIS A 700 -44.34 -2.18 12.11
N CYS A 701 -43.92 -3.44 12.24
CA CYS A 701 -43.61 -4.37 11.16
C CYS A 701 -44.90 -4.93 10.53
N GLN A 702 -44.87 -5.20 9.22
CA GLN A 702 -45.40 -6.43 8.60
C GLN A 702 -45.26 -6.36 7.07
N TRP A 703 -44.61 -7.35 6.45
CA TRP A 703 -44.95 -7.79 5.10
C TRP A 703 -44.52 -9.25 4.91
N GLN A 704 -45.47 -10.16 5.17
CA GLN A 704 -45.30 -11.60 5.04
C GLN A 704 -46.65 -12.21 4.63
N ALA A 705 -46.97 -12.17 3.33
CA ALA A 705 -47.98 -13.00 2.67
C ALA A 705 -48.08 -12.67 1.17
N LEU A 706 -47.43 -13.47 0.31
CA LEU A 706 -47.84 -13.66 -1.10
C LEU A 706 -47.23 -14.95 -1.69
N GLN A 707 -47.12 -16.00 -0.86
CA GLN A 707 -46.92 -17.39 -1.30
C GLN A 707 -48.24 -18.13 -1.15
N ASP A 708 -49.17 -17.92 -2.09
CA ASP A 708 -50.29 -18.83 -2.33
C ASP A 708 -50.95 -18.50 -3.67
N ASN A 709 -50.48 -19.17 -4.73
CA ASN A 709 -51.16 -19.50 -5.98
C ASN A 709 -50.12 -19.92 -7.02
N PHE A 710 -49.90 -21.24 -7.19
CA PHE A 710 -49.61 -21.92 -8.48
C PHE A 710 -49.30 -23.42 -8.27
N TYR A 711 -50.26 -24.13 -7.66
CA TYR A 711 -50.27 -25.61 -7.66
C TYR A 711 -51.68 -26.10 -8.01
N ASN A 712 -51.94 -26.30 -9.32
CA ASN A 712 -52.90 -27.29 -9.84
C ASN A 712 -52.98 -27.27 -11.38
N ARG A 713 -52.29 -28.22 -12.03
CA ARG A 713 -52.73 -28.97 -13.23
C ARG A 713 -51.68 -30.01 -13.65
N ARG A 714 -52.15 -31.23 -13.95
CA ARG A 714 -51.48 -32.42 -14.51
C ARG A 714 -52.58 -33.23 -15.23
N PRO A 715 -52.28 -34.25 -16.07
CA PRO A 715 -51.06 -34.54 -16.84
C PRO A 715 -51.39 -34.87 -18.33
N GLN A 716 -50.41 -35.47 -19.05
CA GLN A 716 -50.43 -36.28 -20.31
C GLN A 716 -49.29 -35.77 -21.24
N HIS A 717 -48.41 -36.57 -21.87
CA HIS A 717 -48.18 -38.03 -21.86
C HIS A 717 -46.71 -38.37 -22.31
N PHE A 718 -46.16 -39.49 -21.80
CA PHE A 718 -44.99 -40.27 -22.29
C PHE A 718 -43.50 -39.79 -22.19
N TRP A 719 -42.65 -40.79 -21.93
CA TRP A 719 -41.16 -40.86 -21.75
C TRP A 719 -40.60 -41.82 -22.85
N PRO A 720 -39.29 -42.21 -22.96
CA PRO A 720 -38.09 -41.88 -22.15
C PRO A 720 -36.78 -41.51 -22.93
N CYS A 721 -35.83 -40.79 -22.31
CA CYS A 721 -34.45 -41.28 -22.08
C CYS A 721 -33.55 -40.32 -21.28
N ARG A 722 -32.52 -40.90 -20.62
CA ARG A 722 -31.71 -40.30 -19.53
C ARG A 722 -30.51 -39.48 -20.05
N ARG A 723 -30.15 -38.38 -19.38
CA ARG A 723 -29.01 -38.30 -18.41
C ARG A 723 -28.87 -36.91 -17.74
N ASN A 724 -28.69 -36.98 -16.42
CA ASN A 724 -28.03 -36.08 -15.45
C ASN A 724 -28.12 -34.55 -15.62
N ALA A 725 -28.72 -33.91 -14.60
CA ALA A 725 -28.52 -32.51 -14.28
C ALA A 725 -27.57 -32.38 -13.07
N GLU A 726 -26.38 -31.81 -13.29
CA GLU A 726 -25.45 -31.35 -12.24
C GLU A 726 -24.81 -30.00 -12.66
N THR A 727 -25.64 -28.98 -12.85
CA THR A 727 -25.20 -27.59 -13.05
C THR A 727 -26.33 -26.64 -12.66
N ASN A 728 -26.25 -26.03 -11.47
CA ASN A 728 -26.73 -24.67 -11.15
C ASN A 728 -26.50 -24.25 -9.69
N ILE A 729 -25.25 -24.39 -9.20
CA ILE A 729 -24.75 -23.69 -7.98
C ILE A 729 -23.51 -22.82 -8.30
N MET A 730 -23.14 -22.68 -9.59
CA MET A 730 -21.97 -21.91 -10.04
C MET A 730 -22.27 -20.56 -10.72
N SER A 731 -23.54 -20.11 -10.78
CA SER A 731 -23.89 -18.77 -11.30
C SER A 731 -24.03 -17.69 -10.22
N LEU A 732 -24.09 -18.05 -8.93
CA LEU A 732 -24.26 -17.09 -7.83
C LEU A 732 -22.95 -16.63 -7.17
N PHE A 733 -21.83 -17.32 -7.43
CA PHE A 733 -20.51 -16.90 -6.94
C PHE A 733 -19.79 -15.89 -7.85
N TYR A 734 -20.26 -15.70 -9.10
CA TYR A 734 -19.64 -14.77 -10.06
C TYR A 734 -20.09 -13.32 -9.89
N SER A 735 -21.12 -13.03 -9.08
CA SER A 735 -21.64 -11.66 -8.88
C SER A 735 -21.08 -10.95 -7.64
N TYR A 736 -20.14 -11.56 -6.90
CA TYR A 736 -19.58 -10.99 -5.67
C TYR A 736 -18.23 -10.27 -5.85
N PHE A 737 -17.71 -10.22 -7.08
CA PHE A 737 -16.42 -9.60 -7.43
C PHE A 737 -16.52 -8.42 -8.41
N GLU A 738 -17.71 -7.86 -8.62
CA GLU A 738 -17.92 -6.58 -9.34
C GLU A 738 -18.23 -5.39 -8.39
N LEU A 739 -18.07 -5.56 -7.08
CA LEU A 739 -18.43 -4.56 -6.07
C LEU A 739 -17.36 -4.29 -4.99
N ILE A 740 -16.09 -4.62 -5.31
CA ILE A 740 -14.87 -4.16 -4.62
C ILE A 740 -13.86 -3.75 -5.70
#